data_AF-A0A355G2M4-F1
#
_entry.id   AF-A0A355G2M4-F1
#
_cell.length_a   1.000
_cell.length_b   1.000
_cell.length_c   1.000
_cell.angle_alpha   90.00
_cell.angle_beta   90.00
_cell.angle_gamma   90.00
#
_symmetry.space_group_name_H-M   'P 1'
#
loop_
_entity.id
_entity.type
_entity.pdbx_description
1 polymer ?
#
loop_
_entity_poly.entity_id
_entity_poly.type
_entity_poly.pdbx_seq_one_letter_code
_entity_poly.pdbx_strand_id
1 'polypeptide(L)'
;MIVKTQTERVQKSRRFALNMLLSNHTGDCKAPCSLACPAGTDCQGYVGLIANGEYEAALRLIKERIPLPAAIGRVCPHPCQKACRRQLVEDPIQIAYLKSFAADLDLNGDEHYFPVCQPKNGKTVSVIGGGPGGLSAAYFLTIKGYSVKVYDKMPKMGGMLRYGIPQYRLPKEKLDAEIALIEQLGVEFINNKALGKDFTVESLKTESDAVIVAVGAWKSSPMRVTGEDLDGVYGGIDFLRGVIEGNPVALGRNVAVCGGGNTAMDACRTAVRLGAENVYVIYRRTRNEMPAEKIEIDEAEEEGVIYKFLTNPAEIIGANGKVSQMKLQVMELGEPDAGGRRSPVPVEGKFETLDVDSVIMAIGQQTDTNGLESLELTRKGTIVADESTFMTSMEGVFAVGDATNKGASIAIAAIGEAQKAADVVDSYLNGYTVGYHKPFVVEKEVTAEDLADREKISAAQMPHLSGEERKNNFKEVNFGFARETAQKEASRCLECGCLDYFKCKLLKYSREYGVEPEPYAGAKSKNGKDASHPHIIHDHDKCILCGQCVRVCDEVMGVTALGLVNRGFVTVVSPEFRQNFDSSRCISCGQCISLCPTGALEPKTPFRKNVPLNTKANQTVCTGCAKLCSLTVHTYGSSIVRCEPGNEDTVLCKVGAFGFAPLNNPVRLSACSVDGKEVSREEALKVLGERIQGGAILLNANMSKEAIDDVLAFAKANGAAAFSFFDWDESEAELRVFGKARKTGANAAYLASLGVKSYDGEKAESFAVFGGGEIHPNGKLIGYEGFECNEAQILLPYVSALETVGTFVKADGSTVKTNPCI
;
A
#
# COMPACT_ATOMS: atom_id res chain seq x y z
N MET A 1 -35.85 -0.86 -33.15
CA MET A 1 -35.82 -1.67 -31.92
C MET A 1 -35.02 -0.90 -30.88
N ILE A 2 -35.59 -0.57 -29.71
CA ILE A 2 -34.86 0.11 -28.63
C ILE A 2 -34.51 -0.94 -27.57
N VAL A 3 -33.24 -1.27 -27.41
CA VAL A 3 -32.77 -2.22 -26.39
C VAL A 3 -32.47 -1.46 -25.10
N LYS A 4 -33.25 -1.70 -24.04
CA LYS A 4 -33.03 -1.10 -22.71
C LYS A 4 -32.26 -2.07 -21.81
N THR A 5 -30.99 -1.80 -21.55
CA THR A 5 -30.08 -2.68 -20.77
C THR A 5 -29.95 -2.29 -19.29
N GLN A 6 -30.62 -1.21 -18.87
CA GLN A 6 -30.56 -0.66 -17.50
C GLN A 6 -31.96 -0.57 -16.87
N THR A 7 -32.79 -1.60 -17.10
CA THR A 7 -34.09 -1.71 -16.42
C THR A 7 -33.92 -2.41 -15.08
N GLU A 8 -34.80 -2.14 -14.12
CA GLU A 8 -34.81 -2.79 -12.81
C GLU A 8 -34.83 -4.32 -12.93
N ARG A 9 -35.60 -4.86 -13.87
CA ARG A 9 -35.63 -6.30 -14.18
C ARG A 9 -34.26 -6.83 -14.58
N VAL A 10 -33.55 -6.13 -15.47
CA VAL A 10 -32.21 -6.54 -15.94
C VAL A 10 -31.20 -6.45 -14.80
N GLN A 11 -31.24 -5.39 -14.00
CA GLN A 11 -30.35 -5.23 -12.84
C GLN A 11 -30.59 -6.31 -11.79
N LYS A 12 -31.86 -6.62 -11.45
CA LYS A 12 -32.22 -7.74 -10.56
C LYS A 12 -31.68 -9.08 -11.07
N SER A 13 -31.81 -9.34 -12.37
CA SER A 13 -31.27 -10.56 -13.00
C SER A 13 -29.74 -10.63 -12.94
N ARG A 14 -29.05 -9.51 -13.19
CA ARG A 14 -27.58 -9.45 -13.09
C ARG A 14 -27.11 -9.67 -11.66
N ARG A 15 -27.74 -9.00 -10.69
CA ARG A 15 -27.46 -9.19 -9.27
C ARG A 15 -27.64 -10.65 -8.83
N PHE A 16 -28.74 -11.29 -9.23
CA PHE A 16 -28.96 -12.71 -8.95
C PHE A 16 -27.85 -13.59 -9.54
N ALA A 17 -27.50 -13.39 -10.81
CA ALA A 17 -26.42 -14.15 -11.44
C ALA A 17 -25.06 -13.94 -10.75
N LEU A 18 -24.75 -12.72 -10.32
CA LEU A 18 -23.53 -12.40 -9.58
C LEU A 18 -23.50 -13.07 -8.21
N ASN A 19 -24.62 -13.06 -7.47
CA ASN A 19 -24.74 -13.78 -6.20
C ASN A 19 -24.46 -15.28 -6.38
N MET A 20 -24.97 -15.89 -7.45
CA MET A 20 -24.69 -17.30 -7.76
C MET A 20 -23.23 -17.54 -8.11
N LEU A 21 -22.59 -16.66 -8.90
CA LEU A 21 -21.15 -16.78 -9.22
C LEU A 21 -20.27 -16.63 -7.96
N LEU A 22 -20.66 -15.76 -7.03
CA LEU A 22 -19.97 -15.55 -5.75
C LEU A 22 -20.07 -16.76 -4.81
N SER A 23 -21.04 -17.65 -4.99
CA SER A 23 -21.23 -18.83 -4.12
C SER A 23 -19.99 -19.74 -4.08
N ASN A 24 -19.20 -19.79 -5.16
CA ASN A 24 -17.96 -20.58 -5.23
C ASN A 24 -16.67 -19.79 -4.95
N HIS A 25 -16.73 -18.45 -4.95
CA HIS A 25 -15.55 -17.61 -4.74
C HIS A 25 -15.22 -17.50 -3.24
N THR A 26 -14.02 -17.93 -2.87
CA THR A 26 -13.54 -17.90 -1.47
C THR A 26 -12.18 -17.24 -1.30
N GLY A 27 -11.56 -16.76 -2.38
CA GLY A 27 -10.30 -16.03 -2.33
C GLY A 27 -10.47 -14.63 -1.73
N ASP A 28 -9.49 -14.17 -0.96
CA ASP A 28 -9.49 -12.81 -0.44
C ASP A 28 -9.39 -11.79 -1.56
N CYS A 29 -10.36 -10.88 -1.62
CA CYS A 29 -10.28 -9.73 -2.52
C CYS A 29 -9.19 -8.76 -2.06
N LYS A 30 -9.09 -8.51 -0.76
CA LYS A 30 -8.10 -7.62 -0.13
C LYS A 30 -7.46 -8.30 1.06
N ALA A 31 -6.22 -7.94 1.34
CA ALA A 31 -5.52 -8.43 2.52
C ALA A 31 -6.21 -7.94 3.82
N PRO A 32 -6.27 -8.77 4.87
CA PRO A 32 -6.93 -8.40 6.13
C PRO A 32 -6.28 -7.19 6.80
N CYS A 33 -4.96 -7.00 6.66
CA CYS A 33 -4.26 -5.82 7.15
C CYS A 33 -4.74 -4.51 6.48
N SER A 34 -5.04 -4.54 5.19
CA SER A 34 -5.58 -3.39 4.44
C SER A 34 -7.05 -3.12 4.80
N LEU A 35 -7.84 -4.17 5.08
CA LEU A 35 -9.24 -4.04 5.54
C LEU A 35 -9.35 -3.50 6.97
N ALA A 36 -8.41 -3.88 7.84
CA ALA A 36 -8.35 -3.43 9.23
C ALA A 36 -7.86 -1.99 9.39
N CYS A 37 -7.19 -1.42 8.39
CA CYS A 37 -6.76 -0.02 8.44
C CYS A 37 -7.97 0.92 8.28
N PRO A 38 -8.26 1.83 9.24
CA PRO A 38 -9.39 2.76 9.12
C PRO A 38 -9.33 3.69 7.90
N ALA A 39 -8.11 4.03 7.46
CA ALA A 39 -7.88 4.81 6.23
C ALA A 39 -7.86 3.96 4.95
N GLY A 40 -8.02 2.64 5.05
CA GLY A 40 -8.04 1.74 3.90
C GLY A 40 -6.74 1.73 3.09
N THR A 41 -5.60 2.04 3.72
CA THR A 41 -4.28 2.00 3.09
C THR A 41 -3.94 0.60 2.58
N ASP A 42 -3.22 0.50 1.46
CA ASP A 42 -2.81 -0.78 0.91
C ASP A 42 -1.56 -1.31 1.62
N CYS A 43 -1.75 -1.84 2.83
CA CYS A 43 -0.70 -2.41 3.65
C CYS A 43 0.10 -3.49 2.92
N GLN A 44 -0.56 -4.40 2.21
CA GLN A 44 0.14 -5.43 1.44
C GLN A 44 0.97 -4.81 0.31
N GLY A 45 0.38 -3.88 -0.45
CA GLY A 45 1.04 -3.23 -1.58
C GLY A 45 2.36 -2.56 -1.20
N TYR A 46 2.35 -1.63 -0.24
CA TYR A 46 3.58 -0.89 0.08
C TYR A 46 4.61 -1.76 0.80
N VAL A 47 4.18 -2.76 1.58
CA VAL A 47 5.11 -3.74 2.17
C VAL A 47 5.79 -4.54 1.07
N GLY A 48 5.06 -5.03 0.07
CA GLY A 48 5.65 -5.75 -1.06
C GLY A 48 6.61 -4.90 -1.88
N LEU A 49 6.26 -3.63 -2.14
CA LEU A 49 7.14 -2.68 -2.83
C LEU A 49 8.44 -2.46 -2.05
N ILE A 50 8.38 -2.30 -0.72
CA ILE A 50 9.59 -2.23 0.12
C ILE A 50 10.41 -3.52 0.00
N ALA A 51 9.78 -4.70 0.05
CA ALA A 51 10.49 -5.98 -0.13
C ALA A 51 11.19 -6.08 -1.50
N ASN A 52 10.63 -5.44 -2.53
CA ASN A 52 11.18 -5.39 -3.88
C ASN A 52 12.20 -4.24 -4.09
N GLY A 53 12.44 -3.38 -3.08
CA GLY A 53 13.35 -2.23 -3.19
C GLY A 53 12.74 -0.98 -3.85
N GLU A 54 11.45 -0.99 -4.14
CA GLU A 54 10.69 0.08 -4.80
C GLU A 54 10.20 1.12 -3.76
N TYR A 55 11.11 1.77 -3.04
CA TYR A 55 10.78 2.59 -1.86
C TYR A 55 9.96 3.84 -2.20
N GLU A 56 10.30 4.53 -3.28
CA GLU A 56 9.56 5.72 -3.74
C GLU A 56 8.12 5.34 -4.16
N ALA A 57 7.99 4.22 -4.88
CA ALA A 57 6.68 3.70 -5.27
C ALA A 57 5.85 3.27 -4.04
N ALA A 58 6.51 2.69 -3.01
CA ALA A 58 5.87 2.36 -1.74
C ALA A 58 5.35 3.61 -1.02
N LEU A 59 6.17 4.66 -0.95
CA LEU A 59 5.78 5.95 -0.37
C LEU A 59 4.59 6.56 -1.11
N ARG A 60 4.65 6.59 -2.44
CA ARG A 60 3.55 7.08 -3.29
C ARG A 60 2.24 6.37 -2.93
N LEU A 61 2.28 5.03 -2.86
CA LEU A 61 1.11 4.23 -2.52
C LEU A 61 0.58 4.52 -1.12
N ILE A 62 1.46 4.79 -0.15
CA ILE A 62 1.06 5.22 1.19
C ILE A 62 0.36 6.59 1.13
N LYS A 63 0.95 7.58 0.43
CA LYS A 63 0.44 8.95 0.30
C LYS A 63 -0.90 9.05 -0.43
N GLU A 64 -1.31 8.04 -1.21
CA GLU A 64 -2.69 7.94 -1.75
C GLU A 64 -3.78 7.88 -0.66
N ARG A 65 -3.42 7.48 0.56
CA ARG A 65 -4.36 7.26 1.67
C ARG A 65 -3.97 7.98 2.95
N ILE A 66 -2.69 8.28 3.15
CA ILE A 66 -2.15 8.84 4.38
C ILE A 66 -1.22 10.00 4.03
N PRO A 67 -1.65 11.27 4.22
CA PRO A 67 -0.83 12.45 3.91
C PRO A 67 0.33 12.69 4.87
N LEU A 68 0.26 12.11 6.08
CA LEU A 68 1.25 12.25 7.16
C LEU A 68 1.88 10.88 7.52
N PRO A 69 2.49 10.16 6.56
CA PRO A 69 2.97 8.79 6.79
C PRO A 69 4.08 8.68 7.84
N ALA A 70 4.98 9.66 8.00
CA ALA A 70 6.07 9.62 8.97
C ALA A 70 5.53 9.74 10.40
N ALA A 71 4.57 10.65 10.63
CA ALA A 71 3.90 10.79 11.91
C ALA A 71 3.07 9.55 12.25
N ILE A 72 2.25 9.08 11.29
CA ILE A 72 1.36 7.93 11.51
C ILE A 72 2.13 6.62 11.65
N GLY A 73 3.28 6.45 10.98
CA GLY A 73 4.15 5.29 11.17
C GLY A 73 4.67 5.15 12.61
N ARG A 74 4.82 6.28 13.33
CA ARG A 74 5.31 6.33 14.71
C ARG A 74 4.23 6.14 15.77
N VAL A 75 3.03 6.68 15.53
CA VAL A 75 2.00 6.82 16.60
C VAL A 75 0.77 5.93 16.43
N CYS A 76 0.64 5.25 15.28
CA CYS A 76 -0.51 4.40 15.03
C CYS A 76 -0.56 3.21 16.01
N PRO A 77 -1.72 2.78 16.52
CA PRO A 77 -1.86 1.56 17.32
C PRO A 77 -1.96 0.26 16.47
N HIS A 78 -1.44 0.33 15.25
CA HIS A 78 -1.23 -0.81 14.34
C HIS A 78 -2.40 -1.82 14.18
N PRO A 79 -3.67 -1.39 13.93
CA PRO A 79 -4.78 -2.34 13.74
C PRO A 79 -4.53 -3.31 12.57
N CYS A 80 -3.78 -2.86 11.56
CA CYS A 80 -3.31 -3.69 10.45
C CYS A 80 -2.40 -4.85 10.89
N GLN A 81 -1.60 -4.69 11.95
CA GLN A 81 -0.73 -5.73 12.49
C GLN A 81 -1.54 -6.74 13.31
N LYS A 82 -2.56 -6.27 14.05
CA LYS A 82 -3.52 -7.14 14.78
C LYS A 82 -4.34 -8.03 13.85
N ALA A 83 -4.56 -7.61 12.61
CA ALA A 83 -5.24 -8.39 11.58
C ALA A 83 -4.28 -9.20 10.68
N CYS A 84 -2.96 -9.09 10.89
CA CYS A 84 -1.97 -9.74 10.02
C CYS A 84 -2.00 -11.26 10.22
N ARG A 85 -2.27 -12.04 9.16
CA ARG A 85 -2.27 -13.51 9.24
C ARG A 85 -0.91 -14.14 9.53
N ARG A 86 0.19 -13.38 9.42
CA ARG A 86 1.50 -13.87 9.86
C ARG A 86 1.48 -14.26 11.35
N GLN A 87 0.59 -13.65 12.15
CA GLN A 87 0.34 -14.02 13.56
C GLN A 87 -0.09 -15.48 13.78
N LEU A 88 -0.62 -16.14 12.75
CA LEU A 88 -0.98 -17.56 12.79
C LEU A 88 0.24 -18.48 12.59
N VAL A 89 1.37 -17.92 12.14
CA VAL A 89 2.64 -18.62 11.94
C VAL A 89 3.62 -18.24 13.05
N GLU A 90 3.72 -16.94 13.35
CA GLU A 90 4.72 -16.30 14.25
C GLU A 90 4.42 -14.80 14.46
N ASP A 91 5.40 -13.93 14.73
CA ASP A 91 5.17 -12.48 14.86
C ASP A 91 4.58 -11.81 13.60
N PRO A 92 3.66 -10.84 13.74
CA PRO A 92 3.12 -10.08 12.62
C PRO A 92 4.20 -9.26 11.89
N ILE A 93 3.87 -8.80 10.68
CA ILE A 93 4.72 -7.87 9.95
C ILE A 93 4.74 -6.51 10.67
N GLN A 94 5.89 -5.86 10.77
CA GLN A 94 6.06 -4.51 11.32
C GLN A 94 5.61 -3.41 10.35
N ILE A 95 4.34 -3.47 9.95
CA ILE A 95 3.69 -2.67 8.91
C ILE A 95 3.82 -1.16 9.15
N ALA A 96 3.76 -0.71 10.41
CA ALA A 96 3.85 0.72 10.73
C ALA A 96 5.28 1.24 10.71
N TYR A 97 6.25 0.44 11.16
CA TYR A 97 7.67 0.79 11.05
C TYR A 97 8.15 0.83 9.61
N LEU A 98 7.65 -0.07 8.76
CA LEU A 98 7.90 -0.01 7.31
C LEU A 98 7.31 1.25 6.67
N LYS A 99 6.19 1.77 7.20
CA LYS A 99 5.58 3.03 6.75
C LYS A 99 6.44 4.23 7.14
N SER A 100 6.88 4.32 8.41
CA SER A 100 7.78 5.40 8.83
C SER A 100 9.11 5.33 8.10
N PHE A 101 9.64 4.13 7.83
CA PHE A 101 10.85 3.95 7.01
C PHE A 101 10.71 4.58 5.62
N ALA A 102 9.65 4.25 4.88
CA ALA A 102 9.43 4.82 3.55
C ALA A 102 9.27 6.34 3.58
N ALA A 103 8.58 6.86 4.61
CA ALA A 103 8.39 8.30 4.80
C ALA A 103 9.68 9.03 5.23
N ASP A 104 10.50 8.42 6.08
CA ASP A 104 11.77 9.00 6.52
C ASP A 104 12.79 9.07 5.37
N LEU A 105 12.76 8.12 4.42
CA LEU A 105 13.58 8.22 3.21
C LEU A 105 13.23 9.46 2.36
N ASP A 106 11.94 9.79 2.25
CA ASP A 106 11.45 10.99 1.55
C ASP A 106 11.88 12.27 2.27
N LEU A 107 11.64 12.34 3.59
CA LEU A 107 11.92 13.53 4.39
C LEU A 107 13.42 13.82 4.51
N ASN A 108 14.26 12.79 4.46
CA ASN A 108 15.71 12.94 4.52
C ASN A 108 16.36 13.07 3.13
N GLY A 109 15.60 12.93 2.05
CA GLY A 109 16.07 13.08 0.67
C GLY A 109 16.08 14.54 0.22
N ASP A 110 16.82 14.82 -0.86
CA ASP A 110 16.87 16.14 -1.49
C ASP A 110 15.60 16.46 -2.31
N GLU A 111 14.94 15.41 -2.81
CA GLU A 111 13.69 15.51 -3.56
C GLU A 111 12.55 14.85 -2.78
N HIS A 112 11.39 15.50 -2.79
CA HIS A 112 10.20 15.01 -2.08
C HIS A 112 9.09 14.64 -3.06
N TYR A 113 8.36 13.58 -2.74
CA TYR A 113 7.21 13.17 -3.53
C TYR A 113 6.00 14.11 -3.31
N PHE A 114 5.50 14.66 -4.40
CA PHE A 114 4.21 15.36 -4.48
C PHE A 114 3.21 14.62 -5.38
N PRO A 115 1.94 14.50 -4.97
CA PRO A 115 0.89 14.00 -5.83
C PRO A 115 0.61 14.97 -6.98
N VAL A 116 0.10 14.45 -8.10
CA VAL A 116 -0.32 15.27 -9.24
C VAL A 116 -1.66 15.94 -8.91
N CYS A 117 -1.66 17.27 -8.83
CA CYS A 117 -2.87 18.07 -8.64
C CYS A 117 -3.63 18.25 -9.96
N GLN A 118 -4.96 18.16 -9.89
CA GLN A 118 -5.85 18.55 -10.99
C GLN A 118 -5.82 20.08 -11.19
N PRO A 119 -6.18 20.56 -12.39
CA PRO A 119 -6.32 21.99 -12.64
C PRO A 119 -7.27 22.65 -11.63
N LYS A 120 -6.98 23.91 -11.28
CA LYS A 120 -7.84 24.67 -10.36
C LYS A 120 -9.24 24.78 -10.93
N ASN A 121 -10.24 24.38 -10.14
CA ASN A 121 -11.65 24.34 -10.56
C ASN A 121 -12.45 25.60 -10.19
N GLY A 122 -11.78 26.59 -9.58
CA GLY A 122 -12.36 27.88 -9.19
C GLY A 122 -13.18 27.86 -7.90
N LYS A 123 -13.34 26.70 -7.25
CA LYS A 123 -14.13 26.56 -6.02
C LYS A 123 -13.25 26.54 -4.78
N THR A 124 -13.82 27.01 -3.67
CA THR A 124 -13.12 27.19 -2.39
C THR A 124 -13.70 26.31 -1.29
N VAL A 125 -12.82 25.78 -0.44
CA VAL A 125 -13.22 25.00 0.74
C VAL A 125 -12.50 25.53 1.98
N SER A 126 -13.26 25.79 3.03
CA SER A 126 -12.72 26.15 4.35
C SER A 126 -12.72 24.94 5.26
N VAL A 127 -11.61 24.70 5.96
CA VAL A 127 -11.44 23.59 6.90
C VAL A 127 -11.14 24.17 8.29
N ILE A 128 -11.91 23.76 9.30
CA ILE A 128 -11.78 24.23 10.68
C ILE A 128 -11.08 23.15 11.50
N GLY A 129 -9.85 23.41 11.92
CA GLY A 129 -8.98 22.51 12.68
C GLY A 129 -7.87 21.92 11.82
N GLY A 130 -6.62 22.21 12.18
CA GLY A 130 -5.38 21.73 11.55
C GLY A 130 -4.86 20.41 12.11
N GLY A 131 -5.74 19.55 12.63
CA GLY A 131 -5.38 18.20 13.08
C GLY A 131 -5.26 17.18 11.92
N PRO A 132 -5.08 15.88 12.22
CA PRO A 132 -4.97 14.83 11.20
C PRO A 132 -6.14 14.80 10.22
N GLY A 133 -7.38 14.98 10.72
CA GLY A 133 -8.59 15.03 9.89
C GLY A 133 -8.58 16.22 8.94
N GLY A 134 -8.38 17.44 9.46
CA GLY A 134 -8.41 18.66 8.65
C GLY A 134 -7.25 18.76 7.66
N LEU A 135 -6.02 18.44 8.08
CA LEU A 135 -4.86 18.39 7.18
C LEU A 135 -5.07 17.38 6.04
N SER A 136 -5.67 16.23 6.34
CA SER A 136 -5.92 15.22 5.31
C SER A 136 -7.04 15.62 4.36
N ALA A 137 -8.12 16.23 4.87
CA ALA A 137 -9.19 16.75 4.03
C ALA A 137 -8.65 17.82 3.07
N ALA A 138 -7.81 18.73 3.58
CA ALA A 138 -7.18 19.76 2.77
C ALA A 138 -6.24 19.18 1.71
N TYR A 139 -5.41 18.20 2.08
CA TYR A 139 -4.53 17.50 1.14
C TYR A 139 -5.33 16.89 -0.04
N PHE A 140 -6.38 16.11 0.25
CA PHE A 140 -7.14 15.42 -0.80
C PHE A 140 -7.94 16.38 -1.68
N LEU A 141 -8.52 17.44 -1.11
CA LEU A 141 -9.26 18.45 -1.88
C LEU A 141 -8.33 19.31 -2.75
N THR A 142 -7.14 19.66 -2.27
CA THR A 142 -6.15 20.39 -3.08
C THR A 142 -5.72 19.56 -4.30
N ILE A 143 -5.52 18.25 -4.15
CA ILE A 143 -5.24 17.34 -5.27
C ILE A 143 -6.36 17.33 -6.31
N LYS A 144 -7.61 17.51 -5.89
CA LYS A 144 -8.79 17.60 -6.78
C LYS A 144 -8.98 18.99 -7.42
N GLY A 145 -8.06 19.94 -7.18
CA GLY A 145 -8.08 21.26 -7.81
C GLY A 145 -8.85 22.34 -7.04
N TYR A 146 -9.27 22.08 -5.80
CA TYR A 146 -9.90 23.10 -4.97
C TYR A 146 -8.86 24.07 -4.38
N SER A 147 -9.30 25.28 -4.04
CA SER A 147 -8.53 26.20 -3.21
C SER A 147 -8.94 26.03 -1.75
N VAL A 148 -8.03 25.56 -0.90
CA VAL A 148 -8.35 25.16 0.47
C VAL A 148 -7.64 26.04 1.49
N LYS A 149 -8.40 26.53 2.47
CA LYS A 149 -7.90 27.25 3.65
C LYS A 149 -8.15 26.43 4.90
N VAL A 150 -7.14 26.26 5.74
CA VAL A 150 -7.25 25.58 7.04
C VAL A 150 -7.07 26.58 8.16
N TYR A 151 -8.07 26.70 9.02
CA TYR A 151 -8.07 27.59 10.18
C TYR A 151 -7.79 26.78 11.44
N ASP A 152 -6.82 27.19 12.25
CA ASP A 152 -6.52 26.54 13.53
C ASP A 152 -6.38 27.58 14.65
N LYS A 153 -6.89 27.25 15.84
CA LYS A 153 -6.80 28.10 17.03
C LYS A 153 -5.39 28.17 17.60
N MET A 154 -4.58 27.16 17.33
CA MET A 154 -3.23 27.02 17.85
C MET A 154 -2.21 27.74 16.97
N PRO A 155 -1.00 28.03 17.50
CA PRO A 155 0.05 28.71 16.74
C PRO A 155 0.62 27.92 15.55
N LYS A 156 0.56 26.58 15.58
CA LYS A 156 1.06 25.70 14.52
C LYS A 156 0.07 24.56 14.24
N MET A 157 -0.08 24.19 12.97
CA MET A 157 -0.87 23.03 12.53
C MET A 157 -0.33 21.70 13.11
N GLY A 158 -1.19 20.69 13.21
CA GLY A 158 -0.85 19.33 13.66
C GLY A 158 -1.82 18.76 14.69
N GLY A 159 -2.65 19.61 15.31
CA GLY A 159 -3.63 19.20 16.31
C GLY A 159 -3.04 18.29 17.39
N MET A 160 -3.73 17.19 17.72
CA MET A 160 -3.26 16.25 18.75
C MET A 160 -1.92 15.55 18.42
N LEU A 161 -1.52 15.45 17.15
CA LEU A 161 -0.17 14.95 16.81
C LEU A 161 0.92 15.89 17.33
N ARG A 162 0.66 17.21 17.30
CA ARG A 162 1.56 18.20 17.85
C ARG A 162 1.40 18.35 19.35
N TYR A 163 0.17 18.60 19.81
CA TYR A 163 -0.11 19.10 21.16
C TYR A 163 -0.51 18.02 22.17
N GLY A 164 -0.68 16.77 21.74
CA GLY A 164 -0.99 15.65 22.62
C GLY A 164 0.15 14.64 22.73
N ILE A 165 0.82 14.32 21.61
CA ILE A 165 1.85 13.29 21.57
C ILE A 165 3.22 13.88 21.97
N PRO A 166 3.97 13.27 22.90
CA PRO A 166 5.28 13.79 23.32
C PRO A 166 6.35 13.81 22.23
N GLN A 167 7.37 14.67 22.40
CA GLN A 167 8.51 14.80 21.49
C GLN A 167 9.26 13.48 21.26
N TYR A 168 9.42 12.66 22.31
CA TYR A 168 10.18 11.39 22.22
C TYR A 168 9.48 10.31 21.37
N ARG A 169 8.15 10.41 21.16
CA ARG A 169 7.39 9.51 20.27
C ARG A 169 7.21 10.08 18.88
N LEU A 170 6.95 11.38 18.79
CA LEU A 170 6.76 12.08 17.53
C LEU A 170 7.51 13.42 17.56
N PRO A 171 8.74 13.44 17.00
CA PRO A 171 9.53 14.66 16.87
C PRO A 171 8.77 15.73 16.09
N LYS A 172 8.68 16.94 16.64
CA LYS A 172 7.91 18.03 16.00
C LYS A 172 8.57 18.53 14.74
N GLU A 173 9.87 18.37 14.59
CA GLU A 173 10.63 18.71 13.40
C GLU A 173 10.21 17.85 12.20
N LYS A 174 10.01 16.54 12.42
CA LYS A 174 9.50 15.62 11.39
C LYS A 174 8.04 15.95 11.03
N LEU A 175 7.22 16.29 12.02
CA LEU A 175 5.84 16.71 11.79
C LEU A 175 5.79 18.05 11.02
N ASP A 176 6.65 19.01 11.36
CA ASP A 176 6.79 20.28 10.66
C ASP A 176 7.18 20.04 9.19
N ALA A 177 8.12 19.13 8.93
CA ALA A 177 8.53 18.76 7.58
C ALA A 177 7.36 18.19 6.75
N GLU A 178 6.58 17.23 7.29
CA GLU A 178 5.42 16.69 6.57
C GLU A 178 4.31 17.73 6.31
N ILE A 179 4.06 18.61 7.29
CA ILE A 179 3.06 19.68 7.15
C ILE A 179 3.52 20.71 6.11
N ALA A 180 4.81 21.02 6.06
CA ALA A 180 5.37 21.91 5.05
C ALA A 180 5.17 21.38 3.63
N LEU A 181 5.24 20.05 3.41
CA LEU A 181 4.91 19.45 2.12
C LEU A 181 3.42 19.67 1.74
N ILE A 182 2.51 19.65 2.72
CA ILE A 182 1.07 19.93 2.48
C ILE A 182 0.87 21.41 2.14
N GLU A 183 1.60 22.32 2.80
CA GLU A 183 1.59 23.76 2.47
C GLU A 183 2.11 24.01 1.05
N GLN A 184 3.26 23.41 0.71
CA GLN A 184 3.89 23.49 -0.62
C GLN A 184 3.00 22.93 -1.74
N LEU A 185 2.10 21.99 -1.42
CA LEU A 185 1.09 21.48 -2.36
C LEU A 185 0.05 22.55 -2.74
N GLY A 186 -0.07 23.63 -1.95
CA GLY A 186 -0.96 24.77 -2.20
C GLY A 186 -2.12 24.91 -1.23
N VAL A 187 -2.01 24.34 -0.02
CA VAL A 187 -2.96 24.57 1.08
C VAL A 187 -2.57 25.85 1.82
N GLU A 188 -3.53 26.74 2.09
CA GLU A 188 -3.31 27.96 2.88
C GLU A 188 -3.59 27.69 4.36
N PHE A 189 -2.61 27.96 5.22
CA PHE A 189 -2.72 27.76 6.67
C PHE A 189 -2.92 29.07 7.42
N ILE A 190 -3.99 29.14 8.21
CA ILE A 190 -4.39 30.31 8.99
C ILE A 190 -4.40 29.93 10.48
N ASN A 191 -3.25 30.11 11.12
CA ASN A 191 -3.05 29.82 12.54
C ASN A 191 -3.59 30.95 13.45
N ASN A 192 -3.71 30.67 14.76
CA ASN A 192 -4.19 31.61 15.78
C ASN A 192 -5.59 32.19 15.51
N LYS A 193 -6.47 31.43 14.86
CA LYS A 193 -7.87 31.83 14.61
C LYS A 193 -8.81 30.82 15.23
N ALA A 194 -9.56 31.26 16.24
CA ALA A 194 -10.45 30.41 17.01
C ALA A 194 -11.91 30.54 16.54
N LEU A 195 -12.54 29.39 16.29
CA LEU A 195 -13.98 29.29 16.07
C LEU A 195 -14.76 29.84 17.28
N GLY A 196 -15.83 30.59 17.01
CA GLY A 196 -16.66 31.25 18.03
C GLY A 196 -16.09 32.57 18.55
N LYS A 197 -14.84 32.92 18.21
CA LYS A 197 -14.19 34.19 18.58
C LYS A 197 -13.81 35.02 17.36
N ASP A 198 -13.03 34.44 16.45
CA ASP A 198 -12.51 35.14 15.27
C ASP A 198 -13.42 34.95 14.04
N PHE A 199 -14.12 33.82 13.96
CA PHE A 199 -15.06 33.48 12.88
C PHE A 199 -16.13 32.49 13.38
N THR A 200 -17.17 32.28 12.58
CA THR A 200 -18.26 31.31 12.83
C THR A 200 -18.34 30.31 11.68
N VAL A 201 -19.07 29.19 11.87
CA VAL A 201 -19.32 28.24 10.78
C VAL A 201 -20.09 28.92 9.64
N GLU A 202 -21.06 29.76 9.98
CA GLU A 202 -21.92 30.49 9.05
C GLU A 202 -21.16 31.53 8.23
N SER A 203 -20.23 32.25 8.86
CA SER A 203 -19.39 33.22 8.13
C SER A 203 -18.53 32.50 7.09
N LEU A 204 -17.89 31.38 7.45
CA LEU A 204 -17.08 30.61 6.51
C LEU A 204 -17.93 29.95 5.40
N LYS A 205 -19.16 29.52 5.71
CA LYS A 205 -20.10 29.03 4.70
C LYS A 205 -20.51 30.10 3.68
N THR A 206 -20.54 31.36 4.10
CA THR A 206 -20.82 32.48 3.19
C THR A 206 -19.62 32.81 2.30
N GLU A 207 -18.40 32.56 2.81
CA GLU A 207 -17.13 32.86 2.11
C GLU A 207 -16.61 31.71 1.25
N SER A 208 -17.07 30.48 1.45
CA SER A 208 -16.58 29.27 0.78
C SER A 208 -17.72 28.39 0.26
N ASP A 209 -17.47 27.67 -0.84
CA ASP A 209 -18.49 26.78 -1.42
C ASP A 209 -18.80 25.57 -0.53
N ALA A 210 -17.86 25.14 0.31
CA ALA A 210 -18.05 24.13 1.34
C ALA A 210 -17.19 24.39 2.59
N VAL A 211 -17.65 23.86 3.73
CA VAL A 211 -16.93 23.93 5.01
C VAL A 211 -16.76 22.52 5.59
N ILE A 212 -15.57 22.20 6.11
CA ILE A 212 -15.31 20.96 6.84
C ILE A 212 -14.92 21.31 8.29
N VAL A 213 -15.66 20.77 9.25
CA VAL A 213 -15.42 20.93 10.69
C VAL A 213 -14.64 19.72 11.21
N ALA A 214 -13.38 19.94 11.59
CA ALA A 214 -12.43 18.93 12.07
C ALA A 214 -11.75 19.36 13.38
N VAL A 215 -12.52 19.96 14.29
CA VAL A 215 -12.00 20.62 15.51
C VAL A 215 -11.42 19.67 16.56
N GLY A 216 -11.74 18.38 16.50
CA GLY A 216 -11.22 17.35 17.42
C GLY A 216 -11.75 17.45 18.86
N ALA A 217 -11.12 16.71 19.78
CA ALA A 217 -11.50 16.64 21.20
C ALA A 217 -10.41 17.24 22.10
N TRP A 218 -10.61 18.48 22.56
CA TRP A 218 -9.60 19.29 23.27
C TRP A 218 -9.83 19.44 24.77
N LYS A 219 -10.92 18.90 25.33
CA LYS A 219 -11.22 18.98 26.76
C LYS A 219 -10.95 17.64 27.44
N SER A 220 -10.26 17.67 28.59
CA SER A 220 -10.10 16.48 29.43
C SER A 220 -11.46 16.04 30.00
N SER A 221 -11.71 14.73 30.04
CA SER A 221 -12.93 14.23 30.69
C SER A 221 -12.81 14.34 32.22
N PRO A 222 -13.84 14.83 32.93
CA PRO A 222 -13.83 14.92 34.38
C PRO A 222 -13.94 13.52 35.01
N MET A 223 -13.29 13.33 36.15
CA MET A 223 -13.33 12.07 36.88
C MET A 223 -14.57 11.97 37.77
N ARG A 224 -15.13 13.11 38.15
CA ARG A 224 -16.31 13.27 39.02
C ARG A 224 -16.08 12.69 40.41
N VAL A 225 -14.90 12.97 40.96
CA VAL A 225 -14.53 12.61 42.33
C VAL A 225 -14.28 13.87 43.14
N THR A 226 -14.52 13.79 44.44
CA THR A 226 -14.20 14.88 45.37
C THR A 226 -12.70 15.19 45.31
N GLY A 227 -12.36 16.49 45.22
CA GLY A 227 -10.98 16.97 45.18
C GLY A 227 -10.35 17.03 43.78
N GLU A 228 -11.12 16.83 42.69
CA GLU A 228 -10.58 16.93 41.32
C GLU A 228 -10.15 18.34 40.89
N ASP A 229 -10.57 19.38 41.63
CA ASP A 229 -10.20 20.78 41.40
C ASP A 229 -9.04 21.27 42.30
N LEU A 230 -8.41 20.38 43.08
CA LEU A 230 -7.28 20.74 43.96
C LEU A 230 -6.04 21.14 43.15
N ASP A 231 -5.20 21.99 43.73
CA ASP A 231 -3.89 22.29 43.14
C ASP A 231 -3.02 21.02 43.08
N GLY A 232 -2.31 20.83 41.97
CA GLY A 232 -1.59 19.60 41.64
C GLY A 232 -2.42 18.51 40.95
N VAL A 233 -3.71 18.76 40.65
CA VAL A 233 -4.53 17.90 39.78
C VAL A 233 -4.55 18.48 38.36
N TYR A 234 -4.22 17.65 37.38
CA TYR A 234 -4.09 18.03 35.97
C TYR A 234 -4.98 17.18 35.08
N GLY A 235 -5.57 17.78 34.05
CA GLY A 235 -6.12 17.04 32.92
C GLY A 235 -5.01 16.37 32.11
N GLY A 236 -5.20 15.13 31.64
CA GLY A 236 -4.14 14.38 30.95
C GLY A 236 -3.61 15.06 29.68
N ILE A 237 -4.51 15.58 28.85
CA ILE A 237 -4.11 16.33 27.65
C ILE A 237 -3.61 17.74 27.98
N ASP A 238 -4.12 18.36 29.05
CA ASP A 238 -3.71 19.70 29.46
C ASP A 238 -2.28 19.67 30.02
N PHE A 239 -1.93 18.63 30.78
CA PHE A 239 -0.57 18.33 31.23
C PHE A 239 0.37 18.15 30.04
N LEU A 240 0.05 17.23 29.12
CA LEU A 240 0.90 16.94 27.96
C LEU A 240 1.08 18.18 27.06
N ARG A 241 -0.01 18.91 26.78
CA ARG A 241 0.03 20.15 26.03
C ARG A 241 0.91 21.19 26.72
N GLY A 242 0.75 21.38 28.02
CA GLY A 242 1.56 22.30 28.81
C GLY A 242 3.06 22.02 28.69
N VAL A 243 3.45 20.75 28.81
CA VAL A 243 4.86 20.33 28.64
C VAL A 243 5.36 20.59 27.22
N ILE A 244 4.56 20.27 26.20
CA ILE A 244 4.93 20.48 24.79
C ILE A 244 5.10 21.97 24.46
N GLU A 245 4.28 22.83 25.04
CA GLU A 245 4.36 24.28 24.87
C GLU A 245 5.51 24.91 25.69
N GLY A 246 6.20 24.13 26.52
CA GLY A 246 7.28 24.61 27.38
C GLY A 246 6.78 25.36 28.62
N ASN A 247 5.51 25.20 28.98
CA ASN A 247 4.96 25.80 30.19
C ASN A 247 5.51 25.07 31.43
N PRO A 248 5.91 25.79 32.50
CA PRO A 248 6.36 25.16 33.73
C PRO A 248 5.20 24.39 34.37
N VAL A 249 5.37 23.08 34.53
CA VAL A 249 4.43 22.23 35.26
C VAL A 249 5.01 21.92 36.63
N ALA A 250 4.31 22.33 37.69
CA ALA A 250 4.73 22.12 39.08
C ALA A 250 4.46 20.67 39.54
N LEU A 251 5.15 19.72 38.91
CA LEU A 251 4.98 18.30 39.18
C LEU A 251 5.64 17.89 40.52
N GLY A 252 4.92 17.07 41.29
CA GLY A 252 5.39 16.47 42.53
C GLY A 252 6.44 15.37 42.35
N ARG A 253 6.92 14.82 43.48
CA ARG A 253 7.82 13.65 43.48
C ARG A 253 7.03 12.35 43.25
N ASN A 254 5.82 12.29 43.81
CA ASN A 254 4.90 11.15 43.71
C ASN A 254 3.69 11.51 42.85
N VAL A 255 3.57 10.90 41.67
CA VAL A 255 2.57 11.24 40.66
C VAL A 255 1.63 10.06 40.41
N ALA A 256 0.32 10.24 40.56
CA ALA A 256 -0.67 9.27 40.09
C ALA A 256 -1.24 9.67 38.73
N VAL A 257 -1.25 8.73 37.78
CA VAL A 257 -1.88 8.89 36.47
C VAL A 257 -3.08 7.95 36.37
N CYS A 258 -4.27 8.51 36.28
CA CYS A 258 -5.51 7.76 36.23
C CYS A 258 -5.89 7.44 34.79
N GLY A 259 -5.79 6.18 34.38
CA GLY A 259 -6.09 5.74 33.02
C GLY A 259 -5.20 4.58 32.55
N GLY A 260 -5.55 3.97 31.42
CA GLY A 260 -4.77 2.85 30.85
C GLY A 260 -4.62 2.89 29.33
N GLY A 261 -4.99 4.00 28.68
CA GLY A 261 -4.79 4.22 27.25
C GLY A 261 -3.44 4.88 26.94
N ASN A 262 -3.15 5.10 25.65
CA ASN A 262 -1.88 5.71 25.22
C ASN A 262 -1.63 7.09 25.86
N THR A 263 -2.66 7.93 26.02
CA THR A 263 -2.52 9.22 26.73
C THR A 263 -2.03 9.05 28.16
N ALA A 264 -2.44 7.98 28.86
CA ALA A 264 -1.96 7.70 30.21
C ALA A 264 -0.49 7.28 30.19
N MET A 265 -0.08 6.42 29.25
CA MET A 265 1.32 6.02 29.12
C MET A 265 2.21 7.21 28.75
N ASP A 266 1.77 8.04 27.81
CA ASP A 266 2.46 9.27 27.41
C ASP A 266 2.66 10.22 28.60
N ALA A 267 1.61 10.39 29.43
CA ALA A 267 1.68 11.21 30.63
C ALA A 267 2.63 10.61 31.68
N CYS A 268 2.61 9.30 31.91
CA CYS A 268 3.52 8.63 32.85
C CYS A 268 4.98 8.82 32.47
N ARG A 269 5.31 8.47 31.22
CA ARG A 269 6.66 8.55 30.67
C ARG A 269 7.17 10.00 30.61
N THR A 270 6.27 10.96 30.38
CA THR A 270 6.59 12.38 30.47
C THR A 270 6.86 12.81 31.91
N ALA A 271 6.06 12.35 32.88
CA ALA A 271 6.28 12.64 34.30
C ALA A 271 7.65 12.11 34.79
N VAL A 272 8.04 10.91 34.38
CA VAL A 272 9.38 10.36 34.66
C VAL A 272 10.48 11.30 34.15
N ARG A 273 10.36 11.78 32.90
CA ARG A 273 11.33 12.72 32.29
C ARG A 273 11.38 14.10 32.92
N LEU A 274 10.33 14.50 33.62
CA LEU A 274 10.28 15.74 34.40
C LEU A 274 10.87 15.57 35.81
N GLY A 275 11.36 14.38 36.16
CA GLY A 275 12.04 14.12 37.43
C GLY A 275 11.13 13.62 38.56
N ALA A 276 9.93 13.12 38.25
CA ALA A 276 9.13 12.42 39.24
C ALA A 276 9.87 11.15 39.73
N GLU A 277 9.91 10.94 41.05
CA GLU A 277 10.60 9.80 41.66
C GLU A 277 9.75 8.53 41.60
N ASN A 278 8.45 8.67 41.84
CA ASN A 278 7.49 7.58 41.75
C ASN A 278 6.31 7.99 40.85
N VAL A 279 6.08 7.23 39.79
CA VAL A 279 4.95 7.43 38.89
C VAL A 279 4.06 6.19 38.93
N TYR A 280 2.80 6.38 39.33
CA TYR A 280 1.83 5.31 39.51
C TYR A 280 0.76 5.35 38.43
N VAL A 281 0.52 4.23 37.74
CA VAL A 281 -0.66 4.07 36.88
C VAL A 281 -1.80 3.52 37.71
N ILE A 282 -2.87 4.31 37.88
CA ILE A 282 -4.10 3.87 38.55
C ILE A 282 -5.06 3.34 37.50
N TYR A 283 -5.26 2.01 37.50
CA TYR A 283 -6.08 1.36 36.49
C TYR A 283 -7.10 0.39 37.09
N ARG A 284 -8.38 0.63 36.78
CA ARG A 284 -9.52 -0.11 37.33
C ARG A 284 -9.67 -1.56 36.85
N ARG A 285 -8.82 -2.02 35.92
CA ARG A 285 -8.80 -3.41 35.41
C ARG A 285 -7.38 -3.98 35.50
N THR A 286 -7.12 -5.12 34.86
CA THR A 286 -5.79 -5.73 34.82
C THR A 286 -5.00 -5.29 33.59
N ARG A 287 -3.73 -5.70 33.50
CA ARG A 287 -2.83 -5.46 32.34
C ARG A 287 -3.48 -5.88 31.02
N ASN A 288 -4.21 -6.99 31.00
CA ASN A 288 -4.78 -7.57 29.77
C ASN A 288 -5.92 -6.73 29.16
N GLU A 289 -6.61 -5.90 29.96
CA GLU A 289 -7.70 -5.05 29.48
C GLU A 289 -7.28 -3.60 29.17
N MET A 290 -5.98 -3.29 29.31
CA MET A 290 -5.43 -1.97 29.01
C MET A 290 -5.61 -1.65 27.51
N PRO A 291 -6.16 -0.47 27.17
CA PRO A 291 -6.25 -0.03 25.78
C PRO A 291 -4.93 0.37 25.13
N ALA A 292 -3.90 0.67 25.93
CA ALA A 292 -2.59 1.03 25.41
C ALA A 292 -1.94 -0.15 24.67
N GLU A 293 -1.08 0.16 23.70
CA GLU A 293 -0.33 -0.89 23.01
C GLU A 293 0.68 -1.54 23.96
N LYS A 294 0.89 -2.85 23.81
CA LYS A 294 1.76 -3.64 24.70
C LYS A 294 3.16 -3.01 24.86
N ILE A 295 3.74 -2.53 23.75
CA ILE A 295 5.05 -1.87 23.76
C ILE A 295 5.06 -0.61 24.62
N GLU A 296 3.99 0.19 24.64
CA GLU A 296 3.92 1.41 25.46
C GLU A 296 3.81 1.08 26.95
N ILE A 297 3.20 -0.06 27.28
CA ILE A 297 3.10 -0.57 28.67
C ILE A 297 4.47 -1.08 29.11
N ASP A 298 5.12 -1.90 28.28
CA ASP A 298 6.42 -2.49 28.58
C ASP A 298 7.51 -1.40 28.71
N GLU A 299 7.56 -0.44 27.78
CA GLU A 299 8.53 0.66 27.83
C GLU A 299 8.32 1.59 29.04
N ALA A 300 7.06 1.80 29.47
CA ALA A 300 6.78 2.57 30.67
C ALA A 300 7.23 1.82 31.94
N GLU A 301 7.04 0.51 32.01
CA GLU A 301 7.53 -0.35 33.09
C GLU A 301 9.08 -0.34 33.17
N GLU A 302 9.76 -0.44 32.02
CA GLU A 302 11.23 -0.30 31.91
C GLU A 302 11.74 1.07 32.40
N GLU A 303 10.95 2.12 32.18
CA GLU A 303 11.21 3.47 32.67
C GLU A 303 10.90 3.67 34.16
N GLY A 304 10.42 2.63 34.87
CA GLY A 304 10.18 2.64 36.31
C GLY A 304 8.76 3.01 36.74
N VAL A 305 7.80 3.02 35.81
CA VAL A 305 6.38 3.27 36.13
C VAL A 305 5.78 2.09 36.89
N ILE A 306 5.06 2.39 37.98
CA ILE A 306 4.49 1.40 38.89
C ILE A 306 2.99 1.24 38.59
N TYR A 307 2.54 0.03 38.25
CA TYR A 307 1.13 -0.24 37.96
C TYR A 307 0.33 -0.63 39.21
N LYS A 308 -0.73 0.13 39.50
CA LYS A 308 -1.77 -0.19 40.50
C LYS A 308 -3.01 -0.69 39.78
N PHE A 309 -2.99 -1.96 39.39
CA PHE A 309 -4.14 -2.62 38.77
C PHE A 309 -5.28 -2.84 39.75
N LEU A 310 -6.49 -3.01 39.21
CA LEU A 310 -7.71 -3.21 39.99
C LEU A 310 -7.93 -2.13 41.06
N THR A 311 -7.57 -0.89 40.74
CA THR A 311 -7.83 0.26 41.61
C THR A 311 -8.50 1.37 40.82
N ASN A 312 -9.48 2.03 41.44
CA ASN A 312 -10.18 3.16 40.86
C ASN A 312 -10.15 4.34 41.85
N PRO A 313 -9.89 5.58 41.40
CA PRO A 313 -9.96 6.73 42.29
C PRO A 313 -11.36 6.89 42.88
N ALA A 314 -11.43 7.05 44.20
CA ALA A 314 -12.67 7.33 44.93
C ALA A 314 -12.73 8.78 45.43
N GLU A 315 -11.59 9.32 45.89
CA GLU A 315 -11.47 10.66 46.44
C GLU A 315 -10.02 11.15 46.32
N ILE A 316 -9.82 12.42 46.00
CA ILE A 316 -8.52 13.10 46.02
C ILE A 316 -8.48 13.98 47.27
N ILE A 317 -7.52 13.73 48.14
CA ILE A 317 -7.43 14.34 49.47
C ILE A 317 -6.33 15.42 49.44
N GLY A 318 -6.71 16.63 49.83
CA GLY A 318 -5.81 17.78 49.85
C GLY A 318 -5.45 18.26 51.25
N ALA A 319 -4.25 18.83 51.37
CA ALA A 319 -3.81 19.60 52.52
C ALA A 319 -3.46 21.02 52.05
N ASN A 320 -3.99 22.05 52.72
CA ASN A 320 -3.80 23.46 52.34
C ASN A 320 -4.18 23.79 50.88
N GLY A 321 -5.20 23.14 50.34
CA GLY A 321 -5.68 23.34 48.96
C GLY A 321 -4.86 22.64 47.87
N LYS A 322 -3.80 21.90 48.24
CA LYS A 322 -2.98 21.10 47.33
C LYS A 322 -3.16 19.61 47.57
N VAL A 323 -3.12 18.80 46.53
CA VAL A 323 -3.18 17.34 46.64
C VAL A 323 -2.06 16.78 47.54
N SER A 324 -2.42 15.78 48.35
CA SER A 324 -1.50 15.10 49.27
C SER A 324 -1.66 13.58 49.27
N GLN A 325 -2.90 13.08 49.03
CA GLN A 325 -3.20 11.66 48.99
C GLN A 325 -4.33 11.37 48.00
N MET A 326 -4.42 10.14 47.53
CA MET A 326 -5.54 9.62 46.76
C MET A 326 -6.11 8.38 47.45
N LYS A 327 -7.41 8.38 47.69
CA LYS A 327 -8.15 7.21 48.14
C LYS A 327 -8.59 6.40 46.93
N LEU A 328 -8.19 5.14 46.92
CA LEU A 328 -8.44 4.18 45.85
C LEU A 328 -9.46 3.14 46.31
N GLN A 329 -10.53 2.98 45.56
CA GLN A 329 -11.43 1.84 45.67
C GLN A 329 -10.77 0.62 45.03
N VAL A 330 -10.69 -0.49 45.76
CA VAL A 330 -10.22 -1.76 45.21
C VAL A 330 -11.32 -2.39 44.36
N MET A 331 -10.95 -2.90 43.20
CA MET A 331 -11.84 -3.47 42.21
C MET A 331 -11.58 -4.98 42.04
N GLU A 332 -12.54 -5.67 41.46
CA GLU A 332 -12.39 -7.01 40.90
C GLU A 332 -12.96 -7.03 39.46
N LEU A 333 -12.61 -8.06 38.69
CA LEU A 333 -13.16 -8.23 37.34
C LEU A 333 -14.50 -8.97 37.43
N GLY A 334 -15.56 -8.29 36.98
CA GLY A 334 -16.86 -8.90 36.73
C GLY A 334 -16.92 -9.59 35.36
N GLU A 335 -18.13 -9.75 34.83
CA GLU A 335 -18.35 -10.43 33.56
C GLU A 335 -17.76 -9.65 32.36
N PRO A 336 -17.30 -10.36 31.30
CA PRO A 336 -16.93 -9.76 30.04
C PRO A 336 -18.14 -9.10 29.36
N ASP A 337 -17.93 -7.95 28.74
CA ASP A 337 -18.88 -7.35 27.81
C ASP A 337 -18.92 -8.13 26.48
N ALA A 338 -19.79 -7.69 25.55
CA ALA A 338 -19.90 -8.30 24.22
C ALA A 338 -18.58 -8.28 23.41
N GLY A 339 -17.63 -7.41 23.77
CA GLY A 339 -16.29 -7.34 23.19
C GLY A 339 -15.25 -8.18 23.94
N GLY A 340 -15.67 -9.00 24.92
CA GLY A 340 -14.79 -9.81 25.76
C GLY A 340 -14.12 -9.02 26.89
N ARG A 341 -14.34 -7.70 26.99
CA ARG A 341 -13.67 -6.86 27.96
C ARG A 341 -14.40 -6.89 29.30
N ARG A 342 -13.70 -7.27 30.36
CA ARG A 342 -14.30 -7.43 31.69
C ARG A 342 -14.66 -6.10 32.35
N SER A 343 -15.83 -6.06 32.97
CA SER A 343 -16.32 -4.90 33.71
C SER A 343 -15.65 -4.80 35.09
N PRO A 344 -15.23 -3.61 35.54
CA PRO A 344 -14.67 -3.44 36.88
C PRO A 344 -15.82 -3.35 37.91
N VAL A 345 -15.77 -4.16 38.97
CA VAL A 345 -16.75 -4.21 40.06
C VAL A 345 -16.06 -3.80 41.36
N PRO A 346 -16.61 -2.87 42.16
CA PRO A 346 -15.98 -2.47 43.42
C PRO A 346 -16.07 -3.59 44.45
N VAL A 347 -14.96 -3.88 45.14
CA VAL A 347 -14.94 -4.76 46.31
C VAL A 347 -15.46 -3.96 47.50
N GLU A 348 -16.64 -4.35 48.00
CA GLU A 348 -17.36 -3.58 49.02
C GLU A 348 -16.50 -3.33 50.28
N GLY A 349 -16.48 -2.07 50.73
CA GLY A 349 -15.74 -1.63 51.92
C GLY A 349 -14.22 -1.60 51.81
N LYS A 350 -13.62 -2.00 50.68
CA LYS A 350 -12.17 -2.12 50.53
C LYS A 350 -11.56 -0.89 49.84
N PHE A 351 -10.86 -0.07 50.61
CA PHE A 351 -10.14 1.11 50.13
C PHE A 351 -8.66 1.05 50.48
N GLU A 352 -7.83 1.65 49.64
CA GLU A 352 -6.40 1.86 49.86
C GLU A 352 -6.10 3.36 49.75
N THR A 353 -5.10 3.84 50.47
CA THR A 353 -4.62 5.24 50.37
C THR A 353 -3.24 5.24 49.74
N LEU A 354 -3.00 6.17 48.82
CA LEU A 354 -1.72 6.38 48.16
C LEU A 354 -1.27 7.82 48.36
N ASP A 355 -0.07 8.02 48.90
CA ASP A 355 0.54 9.34 49.05
C ASP A 355 1.00 9.85 47.68
N VAL A 356 0.46 10.99 47.24
CA VAL A 356 0.75 11.60 45.94
C VAL A 356 0.72 13.12 46.03
N ASP A 357 1.68 13.77 45.38
CA ASP A 357 1.74 15.23 45.31
C ASP A 357 1.24 15.78 43.97
N SER A 358 0.91 14.90 43.02
CA SER A 358 0.25 15.28 41.76
C SER A 358 -0.63 14.15 41.22
N VAL A 359 -1.73 14.54 40.57
CA VAL A 359 -2.67 13.61 39.91
C VAL A 359 -2.90 14.04 38.47
N ILE A 360 -2.83 13.11 37.53
CA ILE A 360 -3.07 13.35 36.10
C ILE A 360 -4.26 12.52 35.63
N MET A 361 -5.32 13.19 35.18
CA MET A 361 -6.58 12.58 34.75
C MET A 361 -6.56 12.22 33.26
N ALA A 362 -6.13 11.00 32.93
CA ALA A 362 -6.00 10.50 31.56
C ALA A 362 -7.13 9.50 31.18
N ILE A 363 -8.38 9.86 31.49
CA ILE A 363 -9.56 8.98 31.36
C ILE A 363 -10.41 9.21 30.11
N GLY A 364 -10.04 10.17 29.25
CA GLY A 364 -10.74 10.45 27.99
C GLY A 364 -10.72 11.92 27.60
N GLN A 365 -11.27 12.21 26.43
CA GLN A 365 -11.32 13.54 25.83
C GLN A 365 -12.75 13.86 25.37
N GLN A 366 -13.09 15.15 25.36
CA GLN A 366 -14.38 15.68 24.91
C GLN A 366 -14.16 16.82 23.91
N THR A 367 -15.13 16.98 23.01
CA THR A 367 -15.17 18.09 22.07
C THR A 367 -15.46 19.40 22.79
N ASP A 368 -14.77 20.46 22.37
CA ASP A 368 -15.12 21.81 22.79
C ASP A 368 -16.25 22.32 21.89
N THR A 369 -17.42 22.57 22.47
CA THR A 369 -18.64 22.94 21.73
C THR A 369 -18.76 24.44 21.45
N ASN A 370 -17.83 25.25 21.94
CA ASN A 370 -17.84 26.70 21.73
C ASN A 370 -17.74 27.04 20.23
N GLY A 371 -18.69 27.83 19.72
CA GLY A 371 -18.77 28.21 18.31
C GLY A 371 -19.41 27.16 17.39
N LEU A 372 -19.99 26.09 17.95
CA LEU A 372 -20.74 25.05 17.24
C LEU A 372 -22.26 25.13 17.47
N GLU A 373 -22.76 26.24 18.03
CA GLU A 373 -24.16 26.39 18.45
C GLU A 373 -25.15 26.28 17.28
N SER A 374 -24.69 26.50 16.06
CA SER A 374 -25.47 26.42 14.82
C SER A 374 -25.58 25.02 14.24
N LEU A 375 -24.88 24.03 14.82
CA LEU A 375 -24.89 22.64 14.40
C LEU A 375 -25.62 21.77 15.43
N GLU A 376 -26.29 20.72 14.95
CA GLU A 376 -26.88 19.73 15.84
C GLU A 376 -25.77 18.93 16.55
N LEU A 377 -25.89 18.79 17.88
CA LEU A 377 -24.96 18.04 18.70
C LEU A 377 -25.60 16.76 19.24
N THR A 378 -24.81 15.69 19.31
CA THR A 378 -25.19 14.44 19.96
C THR A 378 -25.34 14.66 21.46
N ARG A 379 -25.99 13.71 22.16
CA ARG A 379 -26.05 13.69 23.63
C ARG A 379 -24.68 13.71 24.33
N LYS A 380 -23.60 13.36 23.62
CA LYS A 380 -22.23 13.35 24.15
C LYS A 380 -21.49 14.68 23.87
N GLY A 381 -22.14 15.67 23.27
CA GLY A 381 -21.52 16.95 22.94
C GLY A 381 -20.57 16.88 21.74
N THR A 382 -20.81 15.96 20.80
CA THR A 382 -20.10 15.87 19.50
C THR A 382 -21.03 16.29 18.37
N ILE A 383 -20.51 16.64 17.19
CA ILE A 383 -21.31 17.08 16.04
C ILE A 383 -22.06 15.88 15.44
N VAL A 384 -23.36 16.05 15.18
CA VAL A 384 -24.15 15.11 14.40
C VAL A 384 -23.80 15.28 12.92
N ALA A 385 -23.36 14.19 12.29
CA ALA A 385 -23.11 14.13 10.86
C ALA A 385 -23.71 12.85 10.28
N ASP A 386 -24.12 12.86 9.01
CA ASP A 386 -24.59 11.65 8.36
C ASP A 386 -23.41 10.68 8.11
N GLU A 387 -23.59 9.38 8.39
CA GLU A 387 -22.49 8.40 8.33
C GLU A 387 -22.00 8.11 6.90
N SER A 388 -22.84 8.38 5.90
CA SER A 388 -22.51 8.15 4.49
C SER A 388 -21.93 9.41 3.85
N THR A 389 -22.56 10.56 4.09
CA THR A 389 -22.23 11.82 3.42
C THR A 389 -21.34 12.74 4.25
N PHE A 390 -21.18 12.50 5.55
CA PHE A 390 -20.47 13.36 6.50
C PHE A 390 -21.08 14.78 6.63
N MET A 391 -22.23 15.03 6.00
CA MET A 391 -22.92 16.31 6.05
C MET A 391 -23.55 16.49 7.43
N THR A 392 -23.48 17.70 7.96
CA THR A 392 -24.09 18.06 9.25
C THR A 392 -25.55 18.47 9.06
N SER A 393 -26.20 18.98 10.11
CA SER A 393 -27.53 19.61 10.02
C SER A 393 -27.56 20.84 9.10
N MET A 394 -26.40 21.37 8.69
CA MET A 394 -26.27 22.51 7.80
C MET A 394 -25.75 22.06 6.42
N GLU A 395 -26.55 22.28 5.37
CA GLU A 395 -26.16 21.96 3.99
C GLU A 395 -24.84 22.64 3.60
N GLY A 396 -23.95 21.93 2.90
CA GLY A 396 -22.62 22.41 2.53
C GLY A 396 -21.59 22.43 3.66
N VAL A 397 -21.98 22.03 4.88
CA VAL A 397 -21.08 21.88 6.03
C VAL A 397 -20.97 20.41 6.40
N PHE A 398 -19.73 19.92 6.43
CA PHE A 398 -19.37 18.54 6.72
C PHE A 398 -18.56 18.46 8.01
N ALA A 399 -18.55 17.31 8.69
CA ALA A 399 -17.74 17.12 9.89
C ALA A 399 -17.00 15.77 9.86
N VAL A 400 -15.74 15.77 10.34
CA VAL A 400 -14.87 14.57 10.34
C VAL A 400 -14.00 14.48 11.60
N GLY A 401 -13.55 13.26 11.93
CA GLY A 401 -12.60 13.02 13.00
C GLY A 401 -13.25 13.01 14.39
N ASP A 402 -12.43 13.27 15.42
CA ASP A 402 -12.78 13.04 16.82
C ASP A 402 -13.97 13.85 17.35
N ALA A 403 -14.40 14.88 16.62
CA ALA A 403 -15.53 15.75 16.99
C ALA A 403 -16.88 15.27 16.44
N THR A 404 -16.97 14.09 15.83
CA THR A 404 -18.19 13.58 15.17
C THR A 404 -18.87 12.45 15.96
N ASN A 405 -19.81 11.73 15.34
CA ASN A 405 -20.63 10.68 15.97
C ASN A 405 -19.83 9.64 16.77
N LYS A 406 -18.64 9.24 16.29
CA LYS A 406 -17.82 8.21 16.95
C LYS A 406 -17.03 8.73 18.16
N GLY A 407 -16.85 10.05 18.26
CA GLY A 407 -16.01 10.69 19.27
C GLY A 407 -14.52 10.39 19.11
N ALA A 408 -13.76 10.69 20.16
CA ALA A 408 -12.31 10.56 20.18
C ALA A 408 -11.82 9.14 19.84
N SER A 409 -10.92 9.06 18.87
CA SER A 409 -10.39 7.81 18.34
C SER A 409 -8.89 7.95 18.02
N ILE A 410 -8.39 7.10 17.13
CA ILE A 410 -6.99 7.05 16.71
C ILE A 410 -6.76 7.93 15.48
N ALA A 411 -5.60 8.58 15.36
CA ALA A 411 -5.35 9.55 14.29
C ALA A 411 -5.62 9.01 12.87
N ILE A 412 -5.30 7.72 12.62
CA ILE A 412 -5.56 7.07 11.33
C ILE A 412 -7.06 6.96 10.98
N ALA A 413 -7.94 6.92 11.98
CA ALA A 413 -9.39 6.93 11.76
C ALA A 413 -9.86 8.31 11.26
N ALA A 414 -9.37 9.39 11.86
CA ALA A 414 -9.66 10.74 11.41
C ALA A 414 -9.16 10.99 9.96
N ILE A 415 -7.98 10.49 9.61
CA ILE A 415 -7.47 10.54 8.22
C ILE A 415 -8.40 9.76 7.27
N GLY A 416 -8.85 8.58 7.68
CA GLY A 416 -9.74 7.75 6.88
C GLY A 416 -11.14 8.34 6.66
N GLU A 417 -11.67 9.09 7.64
CA GLU A 417 -12.93 9.84 7.48
C GLU A 417 -12.74 11.06 6.60
N ALA A 418 -11.65 11.81 6.79
CA ALA A 418 -11.32 12.97 5.96
C ALA A 418 -11.19 12.62 4.48
N GLN A 419 -10.59 11.47 4.15
CA GLN A 419 -10.54 11.01 2.76
C GLN A 419 -11.95 10.79 2.18
N LYS A 420 -12.80 10.07 2.90
CA LYS A 420 -14.16 9.75 2.42
C LYS A 420 -14.98 11.03 2.29
N ALA A 421 -14.88 11.93 3.25
CA ALA A 421 -15.55 13.22 3.20
C ALA A 421 -15.05 14.08 2.03
N ALA A 422 -13.75 14.06 1.71
CA ALA A 422 -13.22 14.77 0.55
C ALA A 422 -13.83 14.30 -0.78
N ASP A 423 -14.10 13.00 -0.93
CA ASP A 423 -14.80 12.46 -2.10
C ASP A 423 -16.29 12.87 -2.12
N VAL A 424 -16.95 12.92 -0.96
CA VAL A 424 -18.35 13.40 -0.87
C VAL A 424 -18.44 14.89 -1.19
N VAL A 425 -17.57 15.71 -0.61
CA VAL A 425 -17.47 17.16 -0.85
C VAL A 425 -17.22 17.44 -2.33
N ASP A 426 -16.32 16.68 -2.95
CA ASP A 426 -16.06 16.75 -4.40
C ASP A 426 -17.34 16.49 -5.21
N SER A 427 -18.07 15.41 -4.92
CA SER A 427 -19.35 15.17 -5.60
C SER A 427 -20.33 16.32 -5.37
N TYR A 428 -20.53 16.74 -4.12
CA TYR A 428 -21.46 17.79 -3.72
C TYR A 428 -21.17 19.10 -4.48
N LEU A 429 -19.90 19.50 -4.51
CA LEU A 429 -19.47 20.69 -5.24
C LEU A 429 -19.67 20.54 -6.75
N ASN A 430 -19.67 19.32 -7.31
CA ASN A 430 -20.03 19.08 -8.72
C ASN A 430 -21.55 19.02 -8.98
N GLY A 431 -22.39 19.30 -7.97
CA GLY A 431 -23.85 19.46 -8.12
C GLY A 431 -24.67 18.18 -7.88
N TYR A 432 -24.05 17.12 -7.35
CA TYR A 432 -24.75 15.88 -6.98
C TYR A 432 -24.11 15.28 -5.71
N THR A 433 -24.82 14.52 -4.89
CA THR A 433 -24.23 13.95 -3.66
C THR A 433 -24.16 12.44 -3.76
N VAL A 434 -22.95 11.89 -3.75
CA VAL A 434 -22.72 10.44 -3.64
C VAL A 434 -22.18 10.14 -2.26
N GLY A 435 -23.02 9.52 -1.43
CA GLY A 435 -22.61 9.04 -0.11
C GLY A 435 -21.56 7.93 -0.20
N TYR A 436 -20.71 7.85 0.82
CA TYR A 436 -19.79 6.74 0.99
C TYR A 436 -20.55 5.46 1.31
N HIS A 437 -20.23 4.40 0.57
CA HIS A 437 -20.65 3.04 0.86
C HIS A 437 -19.43 2.15 0.99
N LYS A 438 -19.40 1.31 2.04
CA LYS A 438 -18.31 0.34 2.21
C LYS A 438 -18.33 -0.62 1.01
N PRO A 439 -17.24 -0.73 0.24
CA PRO A 439 -17.21 -1.59 -0.93
C PRO A 439 -17.31 -3.06 -0.54
N PHE A 440 -18.13 -3.82 -1.25
CA PHE A 440 -18.17 -5.28 -1.14
C PHE A 440 -16.80 -5.89 -1.45
N VAL A 441 -16.41 -6.89 -0.66
CA VAL A 441 -15.22 -7.73 -0.81
C VAL A 441 -15.55 -9.13 -0.30
N VAL A 442 -14.87 -10.15 -0.83
CA VAL A 442 -14.87 -11.50 -0.25
C VAL A 442 -13.65 -11.65 0.65
N GLU A 443 -13.88 -12.22 1.83
CA GLU A 443 -12.87 -12.50 2.85
C GLU A 443 -12.81 -14.02 3.08
N LYS A 444 -11.60 -14.55 3.18
CA LYS A 444 -11.33 -15.97 3.43
C LYS A 444 -11.05 -16.18 4.91
N GLU A 445 -11.65 -17.20 5.51
CA GLU A 445 -11.21 -17.71 6.80
C GLU A 445 -9.97 -18.60 6.60
N VAL A 446 -8.92 -18.32 7.37
CA VAL A 446 -7.63 -19.01 7.31
C VAL A 446 -7.22 -19.38 8.73
N THR A 447 -6.78 -20.62 8.90
CA THR A 447 -6.34 -21.21 10.17
C THR A 447 -4.82 -21.32 10.23
N ALA A 448 -4.26 -21.72 11.39
CA ALA A 448 -2.83 -21.96 11.51
C ALA A 448 -2.40 -23.20 10.69
N GLU A 449 -3.27 -24.20 10.59
CA GLU A 449 -3.07 -25.41 9.81
C GLU A 449 -2.94 -25.11 8.31
N ASP A 450 -3.74 -24.17 7.79
CA ASP A 450 -3.67 -23.71 6.40
C ASP A 450 -2.32 -23.06 6.04
N LEU A 451 -1.53 -22.67 7.04
CA LEU A 451 -0.24 -21.97 6.90
C LEU A 451 0.93 -22.77 7.49
N ALA A 452 0.73 -24.06 7.79
CA ALA A 452 1.75 -24.91 8.40
C ALA A 452 2.99 -25.14 7.51
N ASP A 453 2.85 -24.93 6.19
CA ASP A 453 3.93 -25.01 5.20
C ASP A 453 4.83 -23.77 5.18
N ARG A 454 4.46 -22.69 5.91
CA ARG A 454 5.18 -21.43 5.90
C ARG A 454 6.37 -21.45 6.86
N GLU A 455 7.51 -21.01 6.34
CA GLU A 455 8.73 -20.83 7.14
C GLU A 455 8.53 -19.78 8.24
N LYS A 456 9.04 -20.10 9.44
CA LYS A 456 9.12 -19.19 10.59
C LYS A 456 10.41 -18.37 10.52
N ILE A 457 10.28 -17.05 10.48
CA ILE A 457 11.33 -16.05 10.39
C ILE A 457 11.05 -14.98 11.46
N SER A 458 11.92 -14.83 12.47
CA SER A 458 11.73 -13.82 13.52
C SER A 458 11.55 -12.39 12.98
N ALA A 459 10.66 -11.63 13.60
CA ALA A 459 10.47 -10.23 13.24
C ALA A 459 11.70 -9.37 13.52
N ALA A 460 11.93 -8.40 12.63
CA ALA A 460 12.93 -7.37 12.87
C ALA A 460 12.54 -6.54 14.11
N GLN A 461 13.46 -6.47 15.08
CA GLN A 461 13.30 -5.62 16.25
C GLN A 461 13.60 -4.16 15.87
N MET A 462 12.77 -3.22 16.31
CA MET A 462 13.01 -1.80 16.11
C MET A 462 14.21 -1.36 16.95
N PRO A 463 15.29 -0.83 16.37
CA PRO A 463 16.37 -0.23 17.14
C PRO A 463 15.85 0.97 17.94
N HIS A 464 16.12 1.00 19.24
CA HIS A 464 15.60 2.03 20.13
C HIS A 464 16.55 2.36 21.29
N LEU A 465 16.35 3.52 21.91
CA LEU A 465 17.05 3.93 23.15
C LEU A 465 16.75 2.99 24.31
N SER A 466 17.74 2.72 25.16
CA SER A 466 17.53 1.89 26.36
C SER A 466 16.63 2.57 27.39
N GLY A 467 15.99 1.79 28.28
CA GLY A 467 15.15 2.31 29.36
C GLY A 467 15.85 3.36 30.24
N GLU A 468 17.14 3.18 30.54
CA GLU A 468 17.92 4.14 31.35
C GLU A 468 18.18 5.46 30.63
N GLU A 469 18.44 5.42 29.32
CA GLU A 469 18.62 6.64 28.52
C GLU A 469 17.30 7.40 28.36
N ARG A 470 16.20 6.68 28.11
CA ARG A 470 14.86 7.23 27.90
C ARG A 470 14.40 8.12 29.05
N LYS A 471 14.71 7.77 30.31
CA LYS A 471 14.30 8.50 31.51
C LYS A 471 14.78 9.96 31.55
N ASN A 472 15.90 10.25 30.89
CA ASN A 472 16.65 11.49 31.11
C ASN A 472 16.58 12.47 29.94
N ASN A 473 15.79 12.19 28.89
CA ASN A 473 15.67 13.09 27.74
C ASN A 473 14.37 12.89 26.94
N PHE A 474 14.10 13.83 26.04
CA PHE A 474 12.97 13.81 25.11
C PHE A 474 13.39 13.46 23.66
N LYS A 475 14.55 12.82 23.46
CA LYS A 475 14.99 12.39 22.12
C LYS A 475 14.05 11.31 21.58
N GLU A 476 13.99 11.20 20.26
CA GLU A 476 13.22 10.14 19.58
C GLU A 476 13.66 8.76 20.08
N VAL A 477 12.70 7.95 20.54
CA VAL A 477 13.00 6.63 21.11
C VAL A 477 13.41 5.63 20.04
N ASN A 478 12.74 5.64 18.89
CA ASN A 478 12.95 4.69 17.80
C ASN A 478 13.87 5.28 16.72
N PHE A 479 14.91 4.55 16.33
CA PHE A 479 15.86 5.01 15.30
C PHE A 479 15.41 4.73 13.87
N GLY A 480 14.37 3.91 13.68
CA GLY A 480 13.91 3.47 12.38
C GLY A 480 14.71 2.27 11.84
N PHE A 481 14.26 1.75 10.70
CA PHE A 481 14.92 0.62 10.03
C PHE A 481 15.95 1.10 9.00
N ALA A 482 17.08 0.40 8.92
CA ALA A 482 17.95 0.46 7.75
C ALA A 482 17.28 -0.22 6.55
N ARG A 483 17.72 0.11 5.32
CA ARG A 483 17.16 -0.43 4.06
C ARG A 483 17.11 -1.96 4.05
N GLU A 484 18.21 -2.61 4.40
CA GLU A 484 18.32 -4.08 4.42
C GLU A 484 17.35 -4.72 5.43
N THR A 485 17.26 -4.14 6.64
CA THR A 485 16.34 -4.60 7.69
C THR A 485 14.88 -4.44 7.25
N ALA A 486 14.53 -3.29 6.66
CA ALA A 486 13.20 -3.02 6.15
C ALA A 486 12.83 -3.99 5.02
N GLN A 487 13.73 -4.24 4.07
CA GLN A 487 13.52 -5.23 3.01
C GLN A 487 13.32 -6.64 3.56
N LYS A 488 14.15 -7.07 4.52
CA LYS A 488 14.05 -8.40 5.15
C LYS A 488 12.73 -8.57 5.88
N GLU A 489 12.34 -7.58 6.69
CA GLU A 489 11.07 -7.58 7.42
C GLU A 489 9.87 -7.61 6.46
N ALA A 490 9.89 -6.78 5.42
CA ALA A 490 8.85 -6.75 4.41
C ALA A 490 8.74 -8.08 3.62
N SER A 491 9.86 -8.76 3.41
CA SER A 491 9.94 -10.06 2.73
C SER A 491 9.25 -11.20 3.50
N ARG A 492 8.84 -10.99 4.76
CA ARG A 492 8.06 -11.97 5.54
C ARG A 492 6.58 -11.97 5.17
N CYS A 493 6.10 -10.99 4.41
CA CYS A 493 4.68 -10.85 4.03
C CYS A 493 4.15 -12.11 3.31
N LEU A 494 2.91 -12.52 3.63
CA LEU A 494 2.25 -13.72 3.09
C LEU A 494 1.44 -13.50 1.81
N GLU A 495 1.38 -12.27 1.28
CA GLU A 495 0.69 -11.95 0.02
C GLU A 495 -0.79 -12.40 0.02
N CYS A 496 -1.50 -12.08 1.09
CA CYS A 496 -2.86 -12.58 1.37
C CYS A 496 -3.92 -12.09 0.36
N GLY A 497 -3.82 -10.84 -0.12
CA GLY A 497 -4.78 -10.23 -1.04
C GLY A 497 -4.56 -10.63 -2.50
N CYS A 498 -5.65 -10.63 -3.29
CA CYS A 498 -5.64 -10.96 -4.72
C CYS A 498 -4.85 -9.96 -5.57
N LEU A 499 -3.94 -10.44 -6.43
CA LEU A 499 -3.10 -9.61 -7.31
C LEU A 499 -3.91 -8.86 -8.37
N ASP A 500 -5.06 -9.41 -8.76
CA ASP A 500 -5.95 -8.84 -9.77
C ASP A 500 -7.06 -7.93 -9.21
N TYR A 501 -6.99 -7.55 -7.94
CA TYR A 501 -7.99 -6.70 -7.27
C TYR A 501 -8.44 -5.49 -8.12
N PHE A 502 -7.50 -4.78 -8.74
CA PHE A 502 -7.78 -3.56 -9.51
C PHE A 502 -8.44 -3.80 -10.87
N LYS A 503 -8.37 -5.03 -11.42
CA LYS A 503 -9.01 -5.40 -12.71
C LYS A 503 -10.11 -6.45 -12.59
N CYS A 504 -10.40 -6.93 -11.38
CA CYS A 504 -11.38 -7.98 -11.13
C CYS A 504 -12.78 -7.54 -11.58
N LYS A 505 -13.28 -8.15 -12.65
CA LYS A 505 -14.61 -7.86 -13.22
C LYS A 505 -15.72 -8.29 -12.27
N LEU A 506 -15.53 -9.42 -11.57
CA LEU A 506 -16.49 -9.89 -10.56
C LEU A 506 -16.68 -8.83 -9.47
N LEU A 507 -15.59 -8.28 -8.94
CA LEU A 507 -15.63 -7.26 -7.90
C LEU A 507 -16.25 -5.95 -8.40
N LYS A 508 -15.87 -5.50 -9.61
CA LYS A 508 -16.46 -4.32 -10.26
C LYS A 508 -17.98 -4.43 -10.35
N TYR A 509 -18.48 -5.52 -10.95
CA TYR A 509 -19.92 -5.71 -11.14
C TYR A 509 -20.65 -6.00 -9.83
N SER A 510 -19.99 -6.65 -8.87
CA SER A 510 -20.55 -6.86 -7.53
C SER A 510 -20.89 -5.54 -6.83
N ARG A 511 -20.01 -4.55 -6.97
CA ARG A 511 -20.23 -3.19 -6.44
C ARG A 511 -21.30 -2.44 -7.23
N GLU A 512 -21.25 -2.49 -8.55
CA GLU A 512 -22.20 -1.81 -9.44
C GLU A 512 -23.65 -2.27 -9.20
N TYR A 513 -23.87 -3.58 -9.02
CA TYR A 513 -25.21 -4.16 -8.89
C TYR A 513 -25.64 -4.45 -7.44
N GLY A 514 -24.81 -4.11 -6.44
CA GLY A 514 -25.14 -4.29 -5.02
C GLY A 514 -25.46 -5.73 -4.64
N VAL A 515 -24.48 -6.63 -4.76
CA VAL A 515 -24.63 -8.06 -4.43
C VAL A 515 -24.85 -8.31 -2.95
N GLU A 516 -25.59 -9.38 -2.67
CA GLU A 516 -25.90 -9.92 -1.33
C GLU A 516 -25.81 -11.44 -1.46
N PRO A 517 -24.60 -12.03 -1.40
CA PRO A 517 -24.40 -13.44 -1.70
C PRO A 517 -24.82 -14.38 -0.56
N GLU A 518 -24.96 -13.88 0.68
CA GLU A 518 -25.24 -14.67 1.89
C GLU A 518 -26.47 -15.58 1.76
N PRO A 519 -27.62 -15.12 1.22
CA PRO A 519 -28.80 -15.98 1.04
C PRO A 519 -28.59 -17.13 0.04
N TYR A 520 -27.54 -17.07 -0.78
CA TYR A 520 -27.20 -18.04 -1.83
C TYR A 520 -25.92 -18.83 -1.49
N ALA A 521 -25.40 -18.67 -0.28
CA ALA A 521 -24.19 -19.37 0.15
C ALA A 521 -24.42 -20.89 0.13
N GLY A 522 -23.51 -21.61 -0.54
CA GLY A 522 -23.53 -23.06 -0.63
C GLY A 522 -22.21 -23.68 -0.18
N ALA A 523 -22.07 -24.99 -0.35
CA ALA A 523 -20.81 -25.68 -0.16
C ALA A 523 -19.75 -25.11 -1.11
N LYS A 524 -18.64 -24.64 -0.56
CA LYS A 524 -17.54 -24.01 -1.29
C LYS A 524 -16.43 -25.02 -1.55
N SER A 525 -15.91 -25.07 -2.77
CA SER A 525 -14.80 -25.95 -3.13
C SER A 525 -13.47 -25.37 -2.60
N LYS A 526 -12.82 -26.05 -1.66
CA LYS A 526 -11.45 -25.70 -1.22
C LYS A 526 -10.44 -26.56 -1.98
N ASN A 527 -9.90 -26.04 -3.07
CA ASN A 527 -8.89 -26.79 -3.85
C ASN A 527 -7.50 -26.14 -3.81
N GLY A 528 -7.37 -24.99 -3.13
CA GLY A 528 -6.08 -24.35 -2.90
C GLY A 528 -5.46 -23.76 -4.16
N LYS A 529 -4.13 -23.59 -4.12
CA LYS A 529 -3.33 -23.00 -5.20
C LYS A 529 -2.47 -24.06 -5.86
N ASP A 530 -2.55 -24.16 -7.18
CA ASP A 530 -1.59 -24.90 -8.02
C ASP A 530 -0.55 -23.92 -8.58
N ALA A 531 0.69 -24.09 -8.15
CA ALA A 531 1.84 -23.33 -8.64
C ALA A 531 2.87 -24.21 -9.35
N SER A 532 2.48 -25.40 -9.84
CA SER A 532 3.37 -26.32 -10.57
C SER A 532 3.86 -25.72 -11.90
N HIS A 533 2.98 -25.06 -12.64
CA HIS A 533 3.31 -24.53 -13.98
C HIS A 533 4.43 -23.46 -13.91
N PRO A 534 5.44 -23.47 -14.79
CA PRO A 534 6.59 -22.56 -14.71
C PRO A 534 6.26 -21.06 -14.79
N HIS A 535 5.16 -20.70 -15.47
CA HIS A 535 4.76 -19.29 -15.74
C HIS A 535 3.42 -18.88 -15.15
N ILE A 536 2.63 -19.81 -14.61
CA ILE A 536 1.22 -19.57 -14.27
C ILE A 536 0.94 -20.11 -12.88
N ILE A 537 0.20 -19.34 -12.08
CA ILE A 537 -0.40 -19.78 -10.82
C ILE A 537 -1.91 -19.92 -11.05
N HIS A 538 -2.48 -21.03 -10.61
CA HIS A 538 -3.92 -21.25 -10.59
C HIS A 538 -4.41 -21.30 -9.14
N ASP A 539 -5.07 -20.23 -8.70
CA ASP A 539 -5.75 -20.17 -7.40
C ASP A 539 -7.21 -20.56 -7.57
N HIS A 540 -7.53 -21.81 -7.22
CA HIS A 540 -8.88 -22.35 -7.37
C HIS A 540 -9.89 -21.67 -6.45
N ASP A 541 -9.44 -21.12 -5.31
CA ASP A 541 -10.31 -20.43 -4.36
C ASP A 541 -10.85 -19.12 -4.96
N LYS A 542 -10.18 -18.57 -5.98
CA LYS A 542 -10.65 -17.39 -6.72
C LYS A 542 -11.55 -17.74 -7.92
N CYS A 543 -11.71 -19.01 -8.29
CA CYS A 543 -12.40 -19.41 -9.51
C CYS A 543 -13.92 -19.39 -9.35
N ILE A 544 -14.62 -18.74 -10.29
CA ILE A 544 -16.10 -18.72 -10.37
C ILE A 544 -16.67 -19.70 -11.41
N LEU A 545 -15.84 -20.61 -11.92
CA LEU A 545 -16.22 -21.64 -12.90
C LEU A 545 -16.91 -21.08 -14.16
N CYS A 546 -16.53 -19.88 -14.62
CA CYS A 546 -17.12 -19.26 -15.82
C CYS A 546 -16.77 -19.98 -17.14
N GLY A 547 -15.77 -20.87 -17.12
CA GLY A 547 -15.34 -21.66 -18.27
C GLY A 547 -14.60 -20.89 -19.38
N GLN A 548 -14.34 -19.58 -19.22
CA GLN A 548 -13.67 -18.78 -20.26
C GLN A 548 -12.27 -19.29 -20.59
N CYS A 549 -11.49 -19.69 -19.58
CA CYS A 549 -10.16 -20.27 -19.76
C CYS A 549 -10.19 -21.63 -20.47
N VAL A 550 -11.21 -22.45 -20.22
CA VAL A 550 -11.43 -23.74 -20.90
C VAL A 550 -11.77 -23.50 -22.36
N ARG A 551 -12.76 -22.64 -22.62
CA ARG A 551 -13.24 -22.33 -23.98
C ARG A 551 -12.15 -21.72 -24.85
N VAL A 552 -11.36 -20.76 -24.35
CA VAL A 552 -10.26 -20.18 -25.16
C VAL A 552 -9.16 -21.21 -25.42
N CYS A 553 -8.88 -22.10 -24.48
CA CYS A 553 -7.85 -23.12 -24.64
C CYS A 553 -8.23 -24.19 -25.67
N ASP A 554 -9.51 -24.52 -25.76
CA ASP A 554 -10.06 -25.45 -26.74
C ASP A 554 -10.41 -24.76 -28.07
N GLU A 555 -11.39 -23.86 -28.07
CA GLU A 555 -11.99 -23.26 -29.28
C GLU A 555 -11.03 -22.33 -30.04
N VAL A 556 -10.14 -21.60 -29.34
CA VAL A 556 -9.24 -20.61 -29.97
C VAL A 556 -7.83 -21.15 -30.15
N MET A 557 -7.29 -21.81 -29.12
CA MET A 557 -5.91 -22.30 -29.15
C MET A 557 -5.78 -23.71 -29.72
N GLY A 558 -6.83 -24.54 -29.68
CA GLY A 558 -6.80 -25.94 -30.11
C GLY A 558 -5.91 -26.84 -29.25
N VAL A 559 -5.71 -26.48 -27.96
CA VAL A 559 -4.77 -27.16 -27.06
C VAL A 559 -5.49 -28.07 -26.06
N THR A 560 -6.60 -27.58 -25.48
CA THR A 560 -7.39 -28.28 -24.45
C THR A 560 -6.55 -28.69 -23.23
N ALA A 561 -5.70 -27.78 -22.74
CA ALA A 561 -4.89 -28.01 -21.53
C ALA A 561 -5.72 -27.92 -20.23
N LEU A 562 -6.85 -27.22 -20.25
CA LEU A 562 -7.75 -27.05 -19.10
C LEU A 562 -9.15 -27.52 -19.47
N GLY A 563 -9.81 -28.22 -18.54
CA GLY A 563 -11.19 -28.64 -18.64
C GLY A 563 -11.99 -28.38 -17.36
N LEU A 564 -13.31 -28.55 -17.43
CA LEU A 564 -14.17 -28.66 -16.25
C LEU A 564 -14.18 -30.11 -15.80
N VAL A 565 -13.49 -30.39 -14.69
CA VAL A 565 -13.34 -31.74 -14.15
C VAL A 565 -14.33 -31.95 -12.99
N ASN A 566 -14.85 -33.17 -12.88
CA ASN A 566 -15.95 -33.59 -11.99
C ASN A 566 -17.32 -32.99 -12.35
N ARG A 567 -18.30 -33.13 -11.45
CA ARG A 567 -19.68 -32.66 -11.62
C ARG A 567 -20.24 -32.10 -10.30
N GLY A 568 -21.23 -31.23 -10.38
CA GLY A 568 -21.89 -30.64 -9.21
C GLY A 568 -20.95 -29.73 -8.40
N PHE A 569 -21.07 -29.74 -7.07
CA PHE A 569 -20.33 -28.86 -6.15
C PHE A 569 -18.82 -29.13 -6.07
N VAL A 570 -18.34 -30.23 -6.66
CA VAL A 570 -16.91 -30.58 -6.72
C VAL A 570 -16.26 -30.27 -8.07
N THR A 571 -16.99 -29.57 -8.95
CA THR A 571 -16.50 -29.15 -10.26
C THR A 571 -15.35 -28.17 -10.10
N VAL A 572 -14.26 -28.42 -10.83
CA VAL A 572 -13.07 -27.56 -10.83
C VAL A 572 -12.56 -27.35 -12.24
N VAL A 573 -12.00 -26.17 -12.51
CA VAL A 573 -11.16 -26.00 -13.70
C VAL A 573 -9.81 -26.63 -13.40
N SER A 574 -9.37 -27.61 -14.18
CA SER A 574 -8.10 -28.32 -13.97
C SER A 574 -7.70 -29.08 -15.25
N PRO A 575 -6.43 -29.48 -15.43
CA PRO A 575 -6.06 -30.46 -16.43
C PRO A 575 -6.81 -31.79 -16.28
N GLU A 576 -6.75 -32.62 -17.33
CA GLU A 576 -7.34 -33.96 -17.33
C GLU A 576 -6.91 -34.76 -16.08
N PHE A 577 -7.85 -35.51 -15.49
CA PHE A 577 -7.62 -36.30 -14.27
C PHE A 577 -7.09 -35.54 -13.04
N ARG A 578 -7.25 -34.20 -12.99
CA ARG A 578 -6.67 -33.35 -11.94
C ARG A 578 -5.15 -33.47 -11.83
N GLN A 579 -4.49 -33.71 -12.96
CA GLN A 579 -3.04 -33.64 -13.01
C GLN A 579 -2.55 -32.22 -12.70
N ASN A 580 -1.28 -32.11 -12.34
CA ASN A 580 -0.62 -30.83 -12.17
C ASN A 580 -0.64 -30.03 -13.47
N PHE A 581 -0.67 -28.71 -13.36
CA PHE A 581 -0.75 -27.85 -14.54
C PHE A 581 0.51 -27.90 -15.43
N ASP A 582 1.68 -28.19 -14.86
CA ASP A 582 2.92 -28.40 -15.61
C ASP A 582 2.92 -29.65 -16.51
N SER A 583 2.21 -30.72 -16.12
CA SER A 583 2.09 -31.95 -16.91
C SER A 583 1.00 -31.88 -17.98
N SER A 584 0.29 -30.75 -18.09
CA SER A 584 -0.74 -30.55 -19.10
C SER A 584 -0.15 -30.25 -20.49
N ARG A 585 -0.99 -30.26 -21.53
CA ARG A 585 -0.62 -29.83 -22.89
C ARG A 585 -0.41 -28.32 -23.04
N CYS A 586 -0.32 -27.56 -21.94
CA CYS A 586 -0.23 -26.10 -21.97
C CYS A 586 1.00 -25.60 -22.74
N ILE A 587 0.77 -24.77 -23.76
CA ILE A 587 1.83 -24.14 -24.55
C ILE A 587 2.27 -22.76 -24.01
N SER A 588 1.84 -22.40 -22.79
CA SER A 588 2.15 -21.11 -22.15
C SER A 588 1.78 -19.87 -22.99
N CYS A 589 0.63 -19.86 -23.69
CA CYS A 589 0.21 -18.69 -24.48
C CYS A 589 -0.39 -17.54 -23.65
N GLY A 590 -0.70 -17.76 -22.36
CA GLY A 590 -1.23 -16.74 -21.45
C GLY A 590 -2.70 -16.35 -21.66
N GLN A 591 -3.39 -16.85 -22.69
CA GLN A 591 -4.78 -16.44 -23.00
C GLN A 591 -5.79 -16.72 -21.86
N CYS A 592 -5.56 -17.80 -21.11
CA CYS A 592 -6.38 -18.14 -19.96
C CYS A 592 -6.26 -17.11 -18.80
N ILE A 593 -5.10 -16.45 -18.67
CA ILE A 593 -4.87 -15.35 -17.72
C ILE A 593 -5.56 -14.08 -18.22
N SER A 594 -5.35 -13.71 -19.49
CA SER A 594 -5.90 -12.48 -20.08
C SER A 594 -7.43 -12.43 -20.02
N LEU A 595 -8.09 -13.59 -20.12
CA LEU A 595 -9.55 -13.69 -20.04
C LEU A 595 -10.08 -13.97 -18.63
N CYS A 596 -9.23 -14.26 -17.64
CA CYS A 596 -9.70 -14.58 -16.30
C CYS A 596 -10.36 -13.35 -15.64
N PRO A 597 -11.65 -13.41 -15.26
CA PRO A 597 -12.35 -12.24 -14.72
C PRO A 597 -12.07 -11.99 -13.23
N THR A 598 -11.43 -12.94 -12.53
CA THR A 598 -11.27 -12.93 -11.07
C THR A 598 -9.82 -13.02 -10.57
N GLY A 599 -8.85 -13.20 -11.47
CA GLY A 599 -7.46 -13.49 -11.08
C GLY A 599 -7.27 -14.90 -10.52
N ALA A 600 -8.14 -15.85 -10.87
CA ALA A 600 -7.90 -17.27 -10.56
C ALA A 600 -6.69 -17.82 -11.32
N LEU A 601 -6.38 -17.28 -12.50
CA LEU A 601 -5.18 -17.60 -13.26
C LEU A 601 -4.33 -16.32 -13.36
N GLU A 602 -3.12 -16.37 -12.80
CA GLU A 602 -2.22 -15.22 -12.70
C GLU A 602 -0.83 -15.59 -13.24
N PRO A 603 -0.09 -14.63 -13.84
CA PRO A 603 1.28 -14.87 -14.26
C PRO A 603 2.20 -14.99 -13.03
N LYS A 604 3.21 -15.86 -13.10
CA LYS A 604 4.32 -15.83 -12.15
C LYS A 604 5.21 -14.63 -12.48
N THR A 605 5.36 -13.73 -11.53
CA THR A 605 6.25 -12.58 -11.63
C THR A 605 7.52 -12.81 -10.80
N PRO A 606 8.70 -12.35 -11.26
CA PRO A 606 9.97 -12.62 -10.59
C PRO A 606 10.24 -11.67 -9.42
N PHE A 607 9.21 -10.94 -8.95
CA PHE A 607 9.35 -10.09 -7.78
C PHE A 607 9.57 -10.94 -6.54
N ARG A 608 10.32 -10.38 -5.58
CA ARG A 608 10.46 -11.00 -4.26
C ARG A 608 9.10 -11.12 -3.57
N LYS A 609 8.25 -10.10 -3.75
CA LYS A 609 6.84 -10.12 -3.34
C LYS A 609 5.94 -9.63 -4.46
N ASN A 610 4.97 -10.46 -4.79
CA ASN A 610 3.90 -10.20 -5.72
C ASN A 610 2.76 -9.56 -4.94
N VAL A 611 2.42 -8.33 -5.29
CA VAL A 611 1.39 -7.56 -4.60
C VAL A 611 0.43 -6.92 -5.61
N PRO A 612 -0.85 -6.71 -5.23
CA PRO A 612 -1.79 -6.01 -6.09
C PRO A 612 -1.31 -4.58 -6.29
N LEU A 613 -1.20 -4.17 -7.55
CA LEU A 613 -0.78 -2.83 -7.93
C LEU A 613 -1.75 -2.26 -8.97
N ASN A 614 -2.11 -0.99 -8.82
CA ASN A 614 -2.88 -0.27 -9.83
C ASN A 614 -1.93 0.18 -10.95
N THR A 615 -1.67 -0.73 -11.88
CA THR A 615 -0.66 -0.55 -12.94
C THR A 615 -1.09 0.46 -13.99
N LYS A 616 -0.13 1.17 -14.59
CA LYS A 616 -0.32 1.90 -15.84
C LYS A 616 -0.21 0.93 -17.02
N ALA A 617 -1.14 1.01 -17.96
CA ALA A 617 -1.13 0.19 -19.16
C ALA A 617 -0.55 1.01 -20.33
N ASN A 618 0.49 0.50 -20.98
CA ASN A 618 1.12 1.11 -22.13
C ASN A 618 1.02 0.18 -23.33
N GLN A 619 0.58 0.70 -24.47
CA GLN A 619 0.56 -0.05 -25.72
C GLN A 619 1.96 -0.03 -26.35
N THR A 620 2.43 -1.19 -26.79
CA THR A 620 3.71 -1.37 -27.47
C THR A 620 3.64 -2.60 -28.37
N VAL A 621 4.78 -3.04 -28.89
CA VAL A 621 4.93 -4.29 -29.66
C VAL A 621 5.92 -5.22 -28.99
N CYS A 622 5.64 -6.52 -29.09
CA CYS A 622 6.59 -7.54 -28.65
C CYS A 622 7.79 -7.62 -29.61
N THR A 623 9.00 -7.39 -29.09
CA THR A 623 10.26 -7.46 -29.87
C THR A 623 10.86 -8.86 -29.94
N GLY A 624 10.18 -9.87 -29.37
CA GLY A 624 10.69 -11.25 -29.32
C GLY A 624 10.74 -11.97 -30.67
N CYS A 625 10.07 -11.46 -31.71
CA CYS A 625 10.24 -11.91 -33.09
C CYS A 625 9.75 -10.86 -34.11
N ALA A 626 10.01 -11.09 -35.39
CA ALA A 626 9.63 -10.18 -36.48
C ALA A 626 8.11 -9.96 -36.67
N LYS A 627 7.24 -10.70 -35.97
CA LYS A 627 5.78 -10.47 -36.03
C LYS A 627 5.37 -9.16 -35.35
N LEU A 628 6.15 -8.67 -34.38
CA LEU A 628 5.85 -7.42 -33.65
C LEU A 628 4.40 -7.37 -33.12
N CYS A 629 3.98 -8.44 -32.40
CA CYS A 629 2.60 -8.54 -31.91
C CYS A 629 2.26 -7.34 -31.02
N SER A 630 1.06 -6.78 -31.21
CA SER A 630 0.55 -5.70 -30.35
C SER A 630 0.42 -6.18 -28.89
N LEU A 631 0.95 -5.39 -27.97
CA LEU A 631 1.11 -5.76 -26.57
C LEU A 631 0.67 -4.60 -25.67
N THR A 632 -0.14 -4.90 -24.67
CA THR A 632 -0.34 -4.01 -23.53
C THR A 632 0.59 -4.44 -22.41
N VAL A 633 1.49 -3.55 -21.99
CA VAL A 633 2.38 -3.80 -20.86
C VAL A 633 1.92 -2.99 -19.67
N HIS A 634 1.78 -3.68 -18.55
CA HIS A 634 1.35 -3.10 -17.30
C HIS A 634 2.57 -2.82 -16.44
N THR A 635 2.80 -1.56 -16.10
CA THR A 635 3.93 -1.12 -15.27
C THR A 635 3.48 -0.45 -13.98
N TYR A 636 4.34 -0.49 -12.97
CA TYR A 636 4.20 0.25 -11.73
C TYR A 636 5.58 0.64 -11.22
N GLY A 637 5.83 1.93 -11.01
CA GLY A 637 7.20 2.43 -10.82
C GLY A 637 8.04 2.15 -12.07
N SER A 638 9.24 1.61 -11.87
CA SER A 638 10.12 1.11 -12.94
C SER A 638 9.87 -0.36 -13.31
N SER A 639 8.99 -1.05 -12.57
CA SER A 639 8.72 -2.48 -12.72
C SER A 639 7.58 -2.81 -13.70
N ILE A 640 7.75 -3.87 -14.49
CA ILE A 640 6.73 -4.49 -15.36
C ILE A 640 5.98 -5.58 -14.60
N VAL A 641 4.70 -5.39 -14.35
CA VAL A 641 3.88 -6.34 -13.60
C VAL A 641 3.38 -7.48 -14.48
N ARG A 642 2.99 -7.22 -15.73
CA ARG A 642 2.48 -8.23 -16.67
C ARG A 642 2.41 -7.70 -18.10
N CYS A 643 2.18 -8.62 -19.03
CA CYS A 643 1.85 -8.31 -20.41
C CYS A 643 0.53 -8.97 -20.82
N GLU A 644 -0.28 -8.25 -21.59
CA GLU A 644 -1.57 -8.68 -22.12
C GLU A 644 -1.63 -8.38 -23.63
N PRO A 645 -2.47 -9.09 -24.41
CA PRO A 645 -2.65 -8.76 -25.82
C PRO A 645 -3.09 -7.31 -26.01
N GLY A 646 -2.53 -6.61 -27.00
CA GLY A 646 -2.85 -5.20 -27.24
C GLY A 646 -4.26 -4.94 -27.77
N ASN A 647 -4.90 -5.95 -28.35
CA ASN A 647 -6.28 -5.92 -28.85
C ASN A 647 -6.89 -7.33 -28.88
N GLU A 648 -8.20 -7.42 -29.14
CA GLU A 648 -8.96 -8.67 -29.14
C GLU A 648 -8.52 -9.65 -30.23
N ASP A 649 -7.96 -9.16 -31.33
CA ASP A 649 -7.47 -9.99 -32.45
C ASP A 649 -6.05 -10.54 -32.21
N THR A 650 -5.36 -10.06 -31.18
CA THR A 650 -3.99 -10.45 -30.91
C THR A 650 -3.95 -11.63 -29.95
N VAL A 651 -3.24 -12.68 -30.36
CA VAL A 651 -2.87 -13.78 -29.48
C VAL A 651 -1.35 -13.81 -29.30
N LEU A 652 -0.94 -13.79 -28.03
CA LEU A 652 0.46 -13.85 -27.63
C LEU A 652 0.97 -15.30 -27.57
N CYS A 653 2.26 -15.47 -27.87
CA CYS A 653 2.99 -16.68 -27.52
C CYS A 653 3.61 -16.55 -26.12
N LYS A 654 4.31 -17.60 -25.65
CA LYS A 654 5.05 -17.60 -24.38
C LYS A 654 5.96 -16.39 -24.20
N VAL A 655 6.70 -16.01 -25.24
CA VAL A 655 7.62 -14.85 -25.19
C VAL A 655 6.84 -13.54 -25.02
N GLY A 656 5.76 -13.34 -25.77
CA GLY A 656 4.95 -12.12 -25.63
C GLY A 656 4.24 -12.01 -24.27
N ALA A 657 3.81 -13.15 -23.71
CA ALA A 657 3.10 -13.18 -22.43
C ALA A 657 4.03 -13.06 -21.21
N PHE A 658 5.21 -13.70 -21.24
CA PHE A 658 6.07 -13.88 -20.06
C PHE A 658 7.54 -13.46 -20.28
N GLY A 659 7.96 -13.21 -21.51
CA GLY A 659 9.36 -12.92 -21.85
C GLY A 659 9.87 -11.56 -21.36
N PHE A 660 8.99 -10.69 -20.87
CA PHE A 660 9.35 -9.41 -20.25
C PHE A 660 9.65 -9.55 -18.75
N ALA A 661 9.33 -10.69 -18.13
CA ALA A 661 9.61 -10.90 -16.71
C ALA A 661 11.10 -10.67 -16.33
N PRO A 662 12.09 -11.16 -17.10
CA PRO A 662 13.50 -10.88 -16.83
C PRO A 662 13.90 -9.39 -16.85
N LEU A 663 13.09 -8.50 -17.45
CA LEU A 663 13.37 -7.06 -17.44
C LEU A 663 13.33 -6.46 -16.04
N ASN A 664 12.59 -7.10 -15.12
CA ASN A 664 12.48 -6.68 -13.72
C ASN A 664 13.60 -7.24 -12.84
N ASN A 665 14.56 -7.97 -13.42
CA ASN A 665 15.67 -8.51 -12.66
C ASN A 665 16.63 -7.37 -12.28
N PRO A 666 16.93 -7.15 -10.99
CA PRO A 666 17.88 -6.11 -10.57
C PRO A 666 19.31 -6.33 -11.08
N VAL A 667 19.64 -7.51 -11.61
CA VAL A 667 20.96 -7.85 -12.19
C VAL A 667 21.01 -7.59 -13.70
N ARG A 668 19.91 -7.13 -14.32
CA ARG A 668 19.84 -6.87 -15.75
C ARG A 668 20.75 -5.69 -16.15
N LEU A 669 21.32 -5.78 -17.36
CA LEU A 669 21.95 -4.67 -18.06
C LEU A 669 20.94 -3.55 -18.37
N SER A 670 21.04 -2.44 -17.64
CA SER A 670 20.21 -1.24 -17.82
C SER A 670 20.90 -0.12 -18.60
N ALA A 671 22.23 -0.15 -18.68
CA ALA A 671 23.04 0.85 -19.38
C ALA A 671 24.13 0.18 -20.21
N CYS A 672 24.65 0.89 -21.22
CA CYS A 672 25.80 0.39 -21.97
C CYS A 672 27.04 0.46 -21.09
N SER A 673 27.93 -0.54 -21.18
CA SER A 673 29.21 -0.46 -20.50
C SER A 673 30.37 -1.00 -21.33
N VAL A 674 31.56 -0.46 -21.06
CA VAL A 674 32.84 -0.88 -21.63
C VAL A 674 33.80 -1.15 -20.48
N ASP A 675 34.30 -2.38 -20.39
CA ASP A 675 35.19 -2.87 -19.33
C ASP A 675 34.68 -2.52 -17.91
N GLY A 676 33.35 -2.61 -17.72
CA GLY A 676 32.68 -2.34 -16.44
C GLY A 676 32.38 -0.86 -16.15
N LYS A 677 32.66 0.07 -17.08
CA LYS A 677 32.30 1.49 -16.95
C LYS A 677 31.10 1.84 -17.81
N GLU A 678 30.12 2.54 -17.23
CA GLU A 678 28.93 3.02 -17.93
C GLU A 678 29.29 4.09 -18.98
N VAL A 679 28.78 3.94 -20.19
CA VAL A 679 29.03 4.85 -21.34
C VAL A 679 27.78 5.01 -22.19
N SER A 680 27.76 5.99 -23.11
CA SER A 680 26.68 6.11 -24.09
C SER A 680 26.67 4.95 -25.09
N ARG A 681 25.52 4.66 -25.71
CA ARG A 681 25.42 3.62 -26.75
C ARG A 681 26.27 3.92 -27.97
N GLU A 682 26.39 5.18 -28.36
CA GLU A 682 27.26 5.60 -29.47
C GLU A 682 28.73 5.31 -29.16
N GLU A 683 29.16 5.61 -27.94
CA GLU A 683 30.52 5.32 -27.48
C GLU A 683 30.77 3.81 -27.39
N ALA A 684 29.83 3.04 -26.81
CA ALA A 684 29.93 1.59 -26.73
C ALA A 684 30.03 0.94 -28.12
N LEU A 685 29.20 1.38 -29.09
CA LEU A 685 29.25 0.88 -30.47
C LEU A 685 30.54 1.29 -31.18
N LYS A 686 31.06 2.49 -30.94
CA LYS A 686 32.36 2.92 -31.48
C LYS A 686 33.50 2.03 -30.98
N VAL A 687 33.59 1.82 -29.67
CA VAL A 687 34.62 0.94 -29.07
C VAL A 687 34.44 -0.50 -29.53
N LEU A 688 33.20 -0.96 -29.68
CA LEU A 688 32.91 -2.28 -30.22
C LEU A 688 33.42 -2.43 -31.66
N GLY A 689 33.21 -1.41 -32.50
CA GLY A 689 33.69 -1.36 -33.88
C GLY A 689 35.22 -1.48 -33.97
N GLU A 690 35.93 -0.72 -33.13
CA GLU A 690 37.39 -0.77 -33.03
C GLU A 690 37.91 -2.15 -32.59
N ARG A 691 37.22 -2.82 -31.65
CA ARG A 691 37.64 -4.11 -31.09
C ARG A 691 37.21 -5.33 -31.91
N ILE A 692 36.14 -5.22 -32.69
CA ILE A 692 35.59 -6.32 -33.51
C ILE A 692 36.15 -6.32 -34.94
N GLN A 693 37.02 -5.38 -35.30
CA GLN A 693 37.53 -5.23 -36.66
C GLN A 693 38.15 -6.55 -37.17
N GLY A 694 37.60 -7.12 -38.25
CA GLY A 694 38.01 -8.43 -38.80
C GLY A 694 37.49 -9.67 -38.04
N GLY A 695 36.68 -9.49 -37.00
CA GLY A 695 35.98 -10.55 -36.26
C GLY A 695 34.62 -10.91 -36.85
N ALA A 696 33.78 -11.57 -36.04
CA ALA A 696 32.45 -12.02 -36.45
C ALA A 696 31.32 -11.44 -35.59
N ILE A 697 30.22 -11.07 -36.22
CA ILE A 697 28.98 -10.62 -35.58
C ILE A 697 27.91 -11.69 -35.75
N LEU A 698 27.33 -12.12 -34.63
CA LEU A 698 26.24 -13.09 -34.57
C LEU A 698 24.92 -12.36 -34.36
N LEU A 699 23.97 -12.58 -35.26
CA LEU A 699 22.67 -11.91 -35.33
C LEU A 699 21.55 -12.91 -35.02
N ASN A 700 20.62 -12.51 -34.14
CA ASN A 700 19.41 -13.28 -33.90
C ASN A 700 18.38 -13.04 -35.02
N ALA A 701 17.95 -14.11 -35.72
CA ALA A 701 16.93 -14.04 -36.78
C ALA A 701 15.52 -13.62 -36.31
N ASN A 702 15.33 -13.42 -35.01
CA ASN A 702 14.11 -12.89 -34.43
C ASN A 702 14.11 -11.35 -34.29
N MET A 703 15.24 -10.68 -34.53
CA MET A 703 15.31 -9.20 -34.60
C MET A 703 14.39 -8.64 -35.69
N SER A 704 13.94 -7.38 -35.55
CA SER A 704 13.21 -6.70 -36.62
C SER A 704 14.09 -6.49 -37.86
N LYS A 705 13.48 -6.28 -39.03
CA LYS A 705 14.26 -6.07 -40.27
C LYS A 705 15.14 -4.83 -40.18
N GLU A 706 14.63 -3.78 -39.57
CA GLU A 706 15.36 -2.53 -39.36
C GLU A 706 16.57 -2.73 -38.46
N ALA A 707 16.42 -3.45 -37.34
CA ALA A 707 17.53 -3.74 -36.44
C ALA A 707 18.58 -4.65 -37.10
N ILE A 708 18.13 -5.60 -37.94
CA ILE A 708 19.03 -6.42 -38.77
C ILE A 708 19.83 -5.53 -39.73
N ASP A 709 19.17 -4.63 -40.44
CA ASP A 709 19.82 -3.73 -41.41
C ASP A 709 20.84 -2.82 -40.71
N ASP A 710 20.51 -2.29 -39.53
CA ASP A 710 21.40 -1.44 -38.74
C ASP A 710 22.66 -2.20 -38.29
N VAL A 711 22.52 -3.43 -37.79
CA VAL A 711 23.68 -4.23 -37.37
C VAL A 711 24.50 -4.73 -38.57
N LEU A 712 23.86 -5.04 -39.71
CA LEU A 712 24.60 -5.39 -40.94
C LEU A 712 25.38 -4.19 -41.50
N ALA A 713 24.82 -2.98 -41.43
CA ALA A 713 25.54 -1.76 -41.77
C ALA A 713 26.74 -1.54 -40.84
N PHE A 714 26.55 -1.77 -39.53
CA PHE A 714 27.63 -1.74 -38.53
C PHE A 714 28.72 -2.78 -38.81
N ALA A 715 28.35 -4.02 -39.12
CA ALA A 715 29.28 -5.09 -39.47
C ALA A 715 30.13 -4.72 -40.68
N LYS A 716 29.47 -4.24 -41.75
CA LYS A 716 30.13 -3.79 -42.97
C LYS A 716 31.08 -2.61 -42.74
N ALA A 717 30.67 -1.62 -41.94
CA ALA A 717 31.48 -0.44 -41.64
C ALA A 717 32.78 -0.79 -40.88
N ASN A 718 32.76 -1.87 -40.09
CA ASN A 718 33.90 -2.31 -39.28
C ASN A 718 34.62 -3.55 -39.86
N GLY A 719 34.27 -3.98 -41.07
CA GLY A 719 34.89 -5.13 -41.73
C GLY A 719 34.71 -6.47 -41.00
N ALA A 720 33.62 -6.62 -40.23
CA ALA A 720 33.29 -7.85 -39.53
C ALA A 720 32.37 -8.74 -40.39
N ALA A 721 32.56 -10.05 -40.33
CA ALA A 721 31.68 -11.01 -40.98
C ALA A 721 30.39 -11.17 -40.18
N ALA A 722 29.24 -11.19 -40.85
CA ALA A 722 27.94 -11.35 -40.18
C ALA A 722 27.37 -12.75 -40.40
N PHE A 723 26.94 -13.39 -39.32
CA PHE A 723 26.31 -14.70 -39.33
C PHE A 723 25.00 -14.66 -38.55
N SER A 724 24.06 -15.52 -38.92
CA SER A 724 22.88 -15.79 -38.09
C SER A 724 23.18 -16.93 -37.14
N PHE A 725 22.79 -16.81 -35.87
CA PHE A 725 23.01 -17.90 -34.92
C PHE A 725 22.04 -19.08 -35.07
N PHE A 726 20.83 -18.88 -35.62
CA PHE A 726 19.94 -20.01 -35.86
C PHE A 726 20.35 -20.73 -37.14
N ASP A 727 20.48 -22.06 -37.08
CA ASP A 727 20.67 -22.87 -38.28
C ASP A 727 19.40 -22.80 -39.15
N TRP A 728 19.58 -22.62 -40.45
CA TRP A 728 18.49 -22.58 -41.44
C TRP A 728 17.67 -23.87 -41.42
N ASP A 729 18.32 -24.98 -41.08
CA ASP A 729 17.76 -26.32 -41.07
C ASP A 729 17.24 -26.77 -39.69
N GLU A 730 17.67 -26.17 -38.57
CA GLU A 730 17.14 -26.48 -37.21
C GLU A 730 15.75 -25.88 -36.92
N SER A 731 15.05 -25.40 -37.96
CA SER A 731 13.67 -24.92 -37.88
C SER A 731 12.62 -26.00 -37.49
N GLU A 732 13.06 -27.23 -37.17
CA GLU A 732 12.23 -28.36 -36.73
C GLU A 732 12.05 -28.50 -35.22
N ALA A 733 12.61 -27.62 -34.39
CA ALA A 733 12.17 -27.55 -32.99
C ALA A 733 10.74 -27.00 -32.95
N GLU A 734 9.75 -27.90 -32.98
CA GLU A 734 8.31 -27.61 -33.00
C GLU A 734 7.85 -26.71 -31.83
N LEU A 735 7.97 -25.39 -31.97
CA LEU A 735 7.09 -24.48 -31.25
C LEU A 735 5.71 -24.56 -31.92
N ARG A 736 4.89 -25.51 -31.45
CA ARG A 736 3.47 -25.60 -31.78
C ARG A 736 2.74 -24.39 -31.18
N VAL A 737 2.82 -23.25 -31.86
CA VAL A 737 1.94 -22.13 -31.59
C VAL A 737 0.70 -22.32 -32.47
N PHE A 738 -0.46 -22.60 -31.87
CA PHE A 738 -1.75 -22.83 -32.55
C PHE A 738 -1.86 -24.14 -33.36
N GLY A 739 -1.21 -25.22 -32.93
CA GLY A 739 -1.31 -26.51 -33.64
C GLY A 739 -0.70 -26.53 -35.05
N LYS A 740 0.02 -25.46 -35.45
CA LYS A 740 0.86 -25.42 -36.65
C LYS A 740 2.30 -25.13 -36.22
N ALA A 741 3.26 -25.89 -36.74
CA ALA A 741 4.68 -25.62 -36.53
C ALA A 741 5.00 -24.21 -37.05
N ARG A 742 5.49 -23.33 -36.18
CA ARG A 742 6.09 -22.05 -36.61
C ARG A 742 7.60 -22.21 -36.64
N LYS A 743 8.20 -21.84 -37.77
CA LYS A 743 9.65 -21.71 -37.90
C LYS A 743 10.17 -20.67 -36.89
N THR A 744 11.06 -21.08 -36.01
CA THR A 744 12.01 -20.18 -35.35
C THR A 744 12.83 -19.47 -36.45
N GLY A 745 13.08 -18.17 -36.31
CA GLY A 745 13.73 -17.36 -37.35
C GLY A 745 12.74 -16.68 -38.30
N ALA A 746 11.88 -15.81 -37.77
CA ALA A 746 10.88 -15.08 -38.56
C ALA A 746 11.49 -14.26 -39.71
N ASN A 747 12.74 -13.79 -39.55
CA ASN A 747 13.51 -13.09 -40.59
C ASN A 747 14.66 -13.92 -41.16
N ALA A 748 14.65 -15.25 -40.98
CA ALA A 748 15.66 -16.11 -41.60
C ALA A 748 15.67 -15.85 -43.11
N ALA A 749 14.60 -16.11 -43.87
CA ALA A 749 14.62 -15.92 -45.32
C ALA A 749 15.09 -14.51 -45.77
N TYR A 750 14.83 -13.48 -44.95
CA TYR A 750 15.34 -12.13 -45.16
C TYR A 750 16.87 -12.05 -45.00
N LEU A 751 17.43 -12.56 -43.91
CA LEU A 751 18.88 -12.66 -43.70
C LEU A 751 19.57 -13.43 -44.85
N ALA A 752 18.96 -14.50 -45.37
CA ALA A 752 19.50 -15.27 -46.49
C ALA A 752 19.54 -14.43 -47.77
N SER A 753 18.47 -13.66 -48.02
CA SER A 753 18.40 -12.74 -49.17
C SER A 753 19.45 -11.62 -49.10
N LEU A 754 19.94 -11.30 -47.91
CA LEU A 754 21.04 -10.35 -47.68
C LEU A 754 22.43 -11.01 -47.70
N GLY A 755 22.51 -12.32 -47.96
CA GLY A 755 23.77 -13.07 -48.03
C GLY A 755 24.36 -13.48 -46.68
N VAL A 756 23.61 -13.35 -45.58
CA VAL A 756 24.02 -13.79 -44.23
C VAL A 756 23.87 -15.31 -44.13
N LYS A 757 24.92 -16.00 -43.70
CA LYS A 757 24.94 -17.47 -43.51
C LYS A 757 24.68 -17.83 -42.06
N SER A 758 24.30 -19.09 -41.78
CA SER A 758 24.27 -19.56 -40.40
C SER A 758 25.67 -19.75 -39.88
N TYR A 759 25.83 -19.50 -38.59
CA TYR A 759 27.06 -19.76 -37.88
C TYR A 759 27.23 -21.27 -37.70
N ASP A 760 28.24 -21.83 -38.34
CA ASP A 760 28.56 -23.26 -38.37
C ASP A 760 29.69 -23.64 -37.39
N GLY A 761 30.03 -22.73 -36.47
CA GLY A 761 31.17 -22.90 -35.56
C GLY A 761 32.51 -22.43 -36.13
N GLU A 762 32.52 -21.68 -37.24
CA GLU A 762 33.70 -21.00 -37.78
C GLU A 762 34.54 -20.31 -36.66
N LYS A 763 35.87 -20.47 -36.72
CA LYS A 763 36.82 -19.86 -35.78
C LYS A 763 37.08 -18.40 -36.15
N ALA A 764 36.45 -17.48 -35.45
CA ALA A 764 36.90 -16.10 -35.36
C ALA A 764 37.61 -15.86 -34.02
N GLU A 765 38.60 -14.97 -33.97
CA GLU A 765 39.28 -14.61 -32.72
C GLU A 765 38.37 -13.81 -31.77
N SER A 766 37.47 -13.02 -32.35
CA SER A 766 36.57 -12.12 -31.63
C SER A 766 35.13 -12.18 -32.16
N PHE A 767 34.18 -12.13 -31.23
CA PHE A 767 32.76 -12.19 -31.52
C PHE A 767 31.99 -11.04 -30.87
N ALA A 768 30.93 -10.58 -31.54
CA ALA A 768 29.89 -9.77 -30.93
C ALA A 768 28.50 -10.35 -31.22
N VAL A 769 27.61 -10.38 -30.23
CA VAL A 769 26.26 -10.94 -30.37
C VAL A 769 25.23 -9.83 -30.30
N PHE A 770 24.29 -9.81 -31.24
CA PHE A 770 23.17 -8.87 -31.27
C PHE A 770 21.81 -9.61 -31.26
N GLY A 771 20.84 -9.03 -30.56
CA GLY A 771 19.48 -9.57 -30.51
C GLY A 771 19.19 -10.61 -29.42
N GLY A 772 20.09 -10.78 -28.44
CA GLY A 772 19.95 -11.70 -27.29
C GLY A 772 19.98 -13.20 -27.62
N GLY A 773 20.34 -14.03 -26.63
CA GLY A 773 20.36 -15.50 -26.71
C GLY A 773 21.55 -16.12 -25.96
N GLU A 774 21.41 -17.36 -25.46
CA GLU A 774 22.52 -18.10 -24.85
C GLU A 774 23.42 -18.66 -25.96
N ILE A 775 24.55 -17.99 -26.19
CA ILE A 775 25.59 -18.36 -27.14
C ILE A 775 26.94 -18.27 -26.46
N HIS A 776 27.71 -19.34 -26.54
CA HIS A 776 29.14 -19.34 -26.21
C HIS A 776 29.91 -19.62 -27.50
N PRO A 777 30.33 -18.58 -28.23
CA PRO A 777 31.03 -18.77 -29.50
C PRO A 777 32.44 -19.32 -29.22
N ASN A 778 33.03 -20.02 -30.19
CA ASN A 778 34.37 -20.59 -30.07
C ASN A 778 35.47 -19.50 -30.29
N GLY A 779 35.45 -18.45 -29.47
CA GLY A 779 36.38 -17.31 -29.49
C GLY A 779 36.06 -16.28 -28.41
N LYS A 780 36.74 -15.14 -28.41
CA LYS A 780 36.55 -14.12 -27.37
C LYS A 780 35.28 -13.31 -27.62
N LEU A 781 34.31 -13.35 -26.70
CA LEU A 781 33.13 -12.49 -26.75
C LEU A 781 33.52 -11.05 -26.35
N ILE A 782 33.54 -10.15 -27.33
CA ILE A 782 33.90 -8.74 -27.13
C ILE A 782 32.67 -7.91 -26.81
N GLY A 783 31.57 -8.11 -27.56
CA GLY A 783 30.33 -7.37 -27.40
C GLY A 783 29.12 -8.27 -27.22
N TYR A 784 28.18 -7.86 -26.38
CA TYR A 784 26.93 -8.59 -26.21
C TYR A 784 25.75 -7.64 -26.02
N GLU A 785 24.76 -7.75 -26.89
CA GLU A 785 23.44 -7.11 -26.74
C GLU A 785 22.42 -8.10 -26.20
N GLY A 786 21.99 -7.90 -24.94
CA GLY A 786 21.09 -8.83 -24.26
C GLY A 786 20.63 -8.34 -22.88
N PHE A 787 20.06 -9.25 -22.09
CA PHE A 787 19.57 -8.93 -20.74
C PHE A 787 20.66 -9.08 -19.67
N GLU A 788 21.51 -10.08 -19.79
CA GLU A 788 22.58 -10.38 -18.83
C GLU A 788 23.74 -11.04 -19.59
N CYS A 789 24.98 -10.68 -19.24
CA CYS A 789 26.20 -11.33 -19.68
C CYS A 789 27.38 -10.86 -18.83
N ASN A 790 28.15 -11.80 -18.29
CA ASN A 790 29.34 -11.52 -17.47
C ASN A 790 30.66 -11.78 -18.21
N GLU A 791 30.59 -12.28 -19.45
CA GLU A 791 31.76 -12.72 -20.23
C GLU A 791 32.25 -11.67 -21.23
N ALA A 792 31.37 -10.75 -21.65
CA ALA A 792 31.68 -9.74 -22.67
C ALA A 792 32.33 -8.49 -22.06
N GLN A 793 33.26 -7.91 -22.81
CA GLN A 793 33.94 -6.65 -22.42
C GLN A 793 33.07 -5.42 -22.66
N ILE A 794 32.15 -5.50 -23.62
CA ILE A 794 31.23 -4.43 -24.00
C ILE A 794 29.81 -4.99 -23.89
N LEU A 795 29.00 -4.32 -23.08
CA LEU A 795 27.63 -4.73 -22.82
C LEU A 795 26.69 -3.67 -23.38
N LEU A 796 25.77 -4.10 -24.22
CA LEU A 796 24.69 -3.30 -24.77
C LEU A 796 23.38 -3.83 -24.17
N PRO A 797 22.56 -2.98 -23.53
CA PRO A 797 21.27 -3.43 -23.03
C PRO A 797 20.38 -3.77 -24.23
N TYR A 798 19.70 -4.92 -24.16
CA TYR A 798 18.70 -5.28 -25.15
C TYR A 798 17.61 -4.22 -25.19
N VAL A 799 17.35 -3.70 -26.38
CA VAL A 799 16.37 -2.63 -26.60
C VAL A 799 14.96 -3.17 -26.35
N SER A 800 14.42 -2.88 -25.18
CA SER A 800 13.00 -3.09 -24.90
C SER A 800 12.21 -1.93 -25.49
N ALA A 801 11.15 -2.22 -26.24
CA ALA A 801 10.23 -1.19 -26.76
C ALA A 801 9.53 -0.37 -25.65
N LEU A 802 9.74 -0.73 -24.38
CA LEU A 802 9.25 -0.05 -23.17
C LEU A 802 10.22 1.00 -22.62
N GLU A 803 11.51 0.89 -22.93
CA GLU A 803 12.58 1.74 -22.39
C GLU A 803 13.16 2.68 -23.45
N THR A 804 12.79 2.47 -24.71
CA THR A 804 13.02 3.44 -25.78
C THR A 804 12.00 4.57 -25.71
N VAL A 805 12.47 5.81 -25.66
CA VAL A 805 11.59 6.95 -25.92
C VAL A 805 11.24 6.94 -27.41
N GLY A 806 10.02 6.47 -27.64
CA GLY A 806 9.28 6.41 -28.90
C GLY A 806 9.55 5.16 -29.74
N THR A 807 8.53 4.31 -29.74
CA THR A 807 8.03 3.60 -30.91
C THR A 807 6.53 3.41 -30.67
N PHE A 808 5.70 4.15 -31.39
CA PHE A 808 4.25 4.08 -31.22
C PHE A 808 3.62 3.34 -32.40
N VAL A 809 2.70 2.43 -32.09
CA VAL A 809 1.75 1.88 -33.06
C VAL A 809 0.61 2.90 -33.18
N LYS A 810 0.47 3.52 -34.35
CA LYS A 810 -0.71 4.34 -34.64
C LYS A 810 -1.94 3.45 -34.72
N ALA A 811 -3.13 4.02 -34.57
CA ALA A 811 -4.40 3.29 -34.66
C ALA A 811 -4.61 2.54 -35.99
N ASP A 812 -3.84 2.89 -37.03
CA ASP A 812 -3.82 2.24 -38.35
C ASP A 812 -2.81 1.09 -38.47
N GLY A 813 -2.09 0.75 -37.40
CA GLY A 813 -1.08 -0.32 -37.38
C GLY A 813 0.32 0.10 -37.86
N SER A 814 0.55 1.36 -38.22
CA SER A 814 1.88 1.85 -38.61
C SER A 814 2.76 2.17 -37.39
N THR A 815 4.07 1.92 -37.51
CA THR A 815 5.07 2.21 -36.46
C THR A 815 5.87 3.47 -36.79
N VAL A 816 6.10 4.35 -35.81
CA VAL A 816 7.03 5.50 -35.93
C VAL A 816 8.29 5.22 -35.12
N LYS A 817 9.48 5.32 -35.73
CA LYS A 817 10.78 5.16 -35.05
C LYS A 817 11.16 6.39 -34.22
N THR A 818 11.74 6.19 -33.04
CA THR A 818 12.75 7.11 -32.48
C THR A 818 13.87 6.36 -31.73
N ASN A 819 14.94 7.11 -31.46
CA ASN A 819 16.30 6.70 -31.08
C ASN A 819 16.40 5.88 -29.77
N PRO A 820 17.35 4.94 -29.65
CA PRO A 820 17.62 4.22 -28.41
C PRO A 820 18.57 5.00 -27.49
N CYS A 821 18.36 4.85 -26.19
CA CYS A 821 19.12 5.39 -25.05
C CYS A 821 18.77 6.82 -24.62
N ILE A 822 18.16 6.92 -23.42
CA ILE A 822 18.59 7.91 -22.44
C ILE A 822 20.00 7.54 -22.03
#